data_AF-A0AAX2I998-F1
#
_entry.id   AF-A0AAX2I998-F1
#
_cell.length_a   1.000
_cell.length_b   1.000
_cell.length_c   1.000
_cell.angle_alpha   90.00
_cell.angle_beta   90.00
_cell.angle_gamma   90.00
#
_symmetry.space_group_name_H-M   'P 1'
#
loop_
_entity.id
_entity.type
_entity.pdbx_description
1 polymer ?
#
loop_
_entity_poly.entity_id
_entity_poly.type
_entity_poly.pdbx_seq_one_letter_code
_entity_poly.pdbx_strand_id
1 'polypeptide(L)'
;MKHFFSLWLFILFFVGAQAQTAETYLKEIAKKQQLDIQWQERKTSLASEGIRSFVGYCEGNFVATLSVGSKALSGSFHYRDKSYEISLQKGKLVFLPNEKFECGTTDTPHSHPSPSTARPAILAEETAPTIANTQTLRVYRLAMHIPYSTFSTGHLEKNVQKVKTFWADTEAFLNEMYLRDLGVRFEVVKDERLIIKDEKDETFNTKHRADYVINHSTNVINRLIGENSYDAGITLAYTISLYKGIRGLADNINGVYKANTKAAAVAVLTKEVIAHEIGHLFGGRHTFGNYNGSEAYDSEKTEYSRGTSVMSYGSPRDFFSLSSIQRIRERLTKVPVKAHDKTFTTQAPRINHSEIKNHYTIPKGTFFQFYIPATDPDSEQLLYNVNQHDVRNGDETPITQYIIYKSTPANPVTIKTEYHENLGDVVANSGLAQQTTGTFTFWLGVSDAPLQSSANYIVQYDLAETKVTVKDATPFKITSTPKNKYKGGDKFILTWSVDNTIFKDTKVRILLSDDLGKTFKYIVVAETDNSGSKEITLPNINTDKAVLKVEVIDGLAFDLTNYNPKNGGFTIEKNPALPEPLLWASLPNHLMLSCEQSIPAVTLPTVTGGCTPAVTLQKEERIKGNCDYTYTIKRIFIATDSCNQTLTYTQTISVTDKTRPTFVGTLPQDISIKEGKTIPAQVTLTATDNCGTAAVTTSHKEEKDAKGKLTKLIYTWIAKDACGNVSTHQQIITIEPKKIPTLTWVSVPKNVTVNCAKAIPAVQTPTTQGGCAKVVITRTDKELNKRCFNNFTLERTFTASDGCHTITYTQRITIADKTPPTFVGDLPQDLTIEEGTTIPQQQSISAEDTCAGQPTVTMSPKEETITNGKLSKVVYTWIARDVCGNQRVHKQTITIKPKSQEPPHIDSHPDEVVIYNAVSTEKGSDNYFRIENTDENRPITLFIFDEMGLKVYESNYYQQNGEYFRGYPNIKGVVGSKRLAGTYFYVLTYYFNGQQQTKKGFLYVR
;
A
#
# COMPACT_ATOMS: atom_id res chain seq x y z
N MET A 1 -9.30 -4.36 65.87
CA MET A 1 -8.44 -4.19 67.07
C MET A 1 -7.04 -3.80 66.58
N LYS A 2 -6.50 -2.68 67.08
CA LYS A 2 -5.23 -2.05 66.68
C LYS A 2 -4.04 -2.98 66.96
N HIS A 3 -3.00 -3.01 66.11
CA HIS A 3 -1.60 -3.08 66.57
C HIS A 3 -0.60 -2.52 65.53
N PHE A 4 0.19 -1.56 66.02
CA PHE A 4 1.46 -1.06 65.46
C PHE A 4 2.56 -2.12 65.64
N PHE A 5 3.53 -2.22 64.72
CA PHE A 5 4.95 -2.46 65.07
C PHE A 5 5.90 -1.90 64.00
N SER A 6 7.02 -1.38 64.51
CA SER A 6 8.00 -0.49 63.90
C SER A 6 9.10 -1.21 63.11
N LEU A 7 9.49 -0.55 62.03
CA LEU A 7 10.74 -0.66 61.26
C LEU A 7 11.95 -0.53 62.20
N TRP A 8 12.86 -1.51 62.30
CA TRP A 8 14.28 -1.39 62.73
C TRP A 8 14.85 -2.82 62.86
N LEU A 9 15.22 -3.48 61.74
CA LEU A 9 16.26 -4.53 61.71
C LEU A 9 16.61 -5.06 60.30
N PHE A 10 16.02 -4.55 59.21
CA PHE A 10 16.19 -5.14 57.86
C PHE A 10 17.12 -4.33 56.94
N ILE A 11 18.16 -3.70 57.51
CA ILE A 11 19.26 -3.05 56.77
C ILE A 11 20.50 -3.96 56.63
N LEU A 12 20.52 -5.12 57.30
CA LEU A 12 21.63 -6.05 57.20
C LEU A 12 21.12 -7.37 56.64
N PHE A 13 21.82 -7.88 55.61
CA PHE A 13 21.63 -9.14 54.89
C PHE A 13 20.91 -9.07 53.53
N PHE A 14 21.75 -8.84 52.51
CA PHE A 14 21.82 -9.56 51.24
C PHE A 14 20.70 -9.47 50.18
N VAL A 15 21.15 -8.97 49.02
CA VAL A 15 20.96 -9.49 47.66
C VAL A 15 20.28 -10.87 47.61
N GLY A 16 19.09 -10.91 47.00
CA GLY A 16 18.46 -12.14 46.51
C GLY A 16 17.00 -12.31 46.91
N ALA A 17 16.08 -11.57 46.28
CA ALA A 17 14.66 -11.96 46.13
C ALA A 17 13.90 -10.91 45.29
N GLN A 18 13.65 -11.20 44.01
CA GLN A 18 12.89 -10.34 43.07
C GLN A 18 11.37 -10.29 43.33
N ALA A 19 10.88 -10.84 44.44
CA ALA A 19 9.46 -10.75 44.85
C ALA A 19 9.22 -9.76 46.00
N GLN A 20 10.16 -9.66 46.94
CA GLN A 20 9.95 -8.94 48.20
C GLN A 20 10.08 -7.41 48.07
N THR A 21 10.83 -6.92 47.08
CA THR A 21 11.01 -5.49 46.80
C THR A 21 9.78 -4.83 46.17
N ALA A 22 9.12 -5.48 45.21
CA ALA A 22 7.90 -4.95 44.59
C ALA A 22 6.75 -4.83 45.60
N GLU A 23 6.55 -5.85 46.45
CA GLU A 23 5.52 -5.84 47.49
C GLU A 23 5.78 -4.75 48.55
N THR A 24 7.06 -4.47 48.86
CA THR A 24 7.47 -3.37 49.75
C THR A 24 7.13 -2.01 49.15
N TYR A 25 7.36 -1.83 47.85
CA TYR A 25 7.01 -0.61 47.12
C TYR A 25 5.50 -0.38 47.06
N LEU A 26 4.71 -1.42 46.78
CA LEU A 26 3.24 -1.35 46.77
C LEU A 26 2.66 -0.99 48.14
N LYS A 27 3.22 -1.54 49.23
CA LYS A 27 2.81 -1.22 50.62
C LYS A 27 3.15 0.23 51.04
N GLU A 28 4.22 0.82 50.53
CA GLU A 28 4.57 2.24 50.77
C GLU A 28 3.62 3.21 50.04
N ILE A 29 3.18 2.86 48.82
CA ILE A 29 2.21 3.64 48.03
C ILE A 29 0.88 3.78 48.79
N ALA A 30 0.36 2.67 49.30
CA ALA A 30 -0.90 2.63 50.06
C ALA A 30 -0.85 3.37 51.42
N LYS A 31 0.35 3.63 51.97
CA LYS A 31 0.52 4.28 53.29
C LYS A 31 0.62 5.80 53.25
N LYS A 32 1.06 6.41 52.15
CA LYS A 32 1.41 7.86 52.10
C LYS A 32 0.29 8.79 51.64
N GLN A 33 -0.76 8.26 51.02
CA GLN A 33 -2.01 8.96 50.78
C GLN A 33 -3.14 7.98 51.08
N GLN A 34 -4.26 8.45 51.62
CA GLN A 34 -5.46 7.66 51.94
C GLN A 34 -6.17 7.10 50.68
N LEU A 35 -5.42 6.66 49.67
CA LEU A 35 -5.92 6.16 48.39
C LEU A 35 -5.66 4.67 48.26
N ASP A 36 -6.72 3.89 48.19
CA ASP A 36 -6.67 2.44 48.05
C ASP A 36 -6.58 2.07 46.57
N ILE A 37 -5.34 1.97 46.05
CA ILE A 37 -5.09 1.55 44.67
C ILE A 37 -4.95 0.02 44.64
N GLN A 38 -5.84 -0.61 43.88
CA GLN A 38 -5.79 -2.05 43.59
C GLN A 38 -4.81 -2.33 42.46
N TRP A 39 -3.64 -2.84 42.81
CA TRP A 39 -2.59 -3.17 41.84
C TRP A 39 -2.72 -4.60 41.32
N GLN A 40 -2.63 -4.76 40.01
CA GLN A 40 -2.66 -6.04 39.33
C GLN A 40 -1.45 -6.17 38.41
N GLU A 41 -0.80 -7.33 38.43
CA GLU A 41 0.36 -7.58 37.56
C GLU A 41 -0.08 -7.73 36.09
N ARG A 42 0.76 -7.23 35.17
CA ARG A 42 0.64 -7.39 33.71
C ARG A 42 1.94 -7.94 33.17
N LYS A 43 1.85 -9.04 32.43
CA LYS A 43 3.01 -9.62 31.75
C LYS A 43 3.34 -8.80 30.51
N THR A 44 4.51 -8.18 30.52
CA THR A 44 5.08 -7.42 29.40
C THR A 44 6.22 -8.19 28.73
N SER A 45 6.66 -7.70 27.58
CA SER A 45 7.72 -8.34 26.79
C SER A 45 9.04 -8.41 27.58
N LEU A 46 9.29 -7.44 28.47
CA LEU A 46 10.49 -7.37 29.31
C LEU A 46 10.42 -8.21 30.60
N ALA A 47 9.34 -8.96 30.84
CA ALA A 47 9.23 -9.84 32.00
C ALA A 47 10.37 -10.86 32.09
N SER A 48 10.87 -11.33 30.94
CA SER A 48 12.02 -12.25 30.87
C SER A 48 13.34 -11.63 31.36
N GLU A 49 13.42 -10.30 31.41
CA GLU A 49 14.59 -9.55 31.91
C GLU A 49 14.43 -9.18 33.41
N GLY A 50 13.42 -9.74 34.08
CA GLY A 50 13.15 -9.51 35.50
C GLY A 50 12.49 -8.15 35.80
N ILE A 51 11.88 -7.50 34.80
CA ILE A 51 11.05 -6.31 34.98
C ILE A 51 9.60 -6.75 35.17
N ARG A 52 8.99 -6.37 36.29
CA ARG A 52 7.59 -6.66 36.59
C ARG A 52 6.75 -5.40 36.40
N SER A 53 5.64 -5.52 35.69
CA SER A 53 4.75 -4.41 35.37
C SER A 53 3.39 -4.60 36.05
N PHE A 54 2.80 -3.50 36.50
CA PHE A 54 1.57 -3.47 37.26
C PHE A 54 0.67 -2.35 36.75
N VAL A 55 -0.63 -2.59 36.83
CA VAL A 55 -1.68 -1.64 36.53
C VAL A 55 -2.48 -1.42 37.81
N GLY A 56 -2.75 -0.15 38.14
CA GLY A 56 -3.46 0.26 39.34
C GLY A 56 -4.86 0.76 39.02
N TYR A 57 -5.84 0.28 39.77
CA TYR A 57 -7.24 0.70 39.69
C TYR A 57 -7.70 1.36 41.00
N CYS A 58 -8.54 2.39 40.89
CA CYS A 58 -9.23 3.02 42.01
C CYS A 58 -10.73 2.99 41.73
N GLU A 59 -11.51 2.33 42.60
CA GLU A 59 -12.96 2.10 42.39
C GLU A 59 -13.28 1.51 40.99
N GLY A 60 -12.43 0.60 40.51
CA GLY A 60 -12.58 -0.03 39.20
C GLY A 60 -11.98 0.75 38.03
N ASN A 61 -11.64 2.03 38.21
CA ASN A 61 -11.09 2.89 37.16
C ASN A 61 -9.58 2.77 37.06
N PHE A 62 -9.06 2.68 35.84
CA PHE A 62 -7.62 2.68 35.58
C PHE A 62 -7.03 4.05 35.93
N VAL A 63 -6.06 4.06 36.85
CA VAL A 63 -5.45 5.29 37.37
C VAL A 63 -3.93 5.27 37.36
N ALA A 64 -3.30 4.10 37.21
CA ALA A 64 -1.84 4.01 37.33
C ALA A 64 -1.21 2.88 36.53
N THR A 65 0.04 3.07 36.13
CA THR A 65 0.94 1.99 35.72
C THR A 65 2.26 2.09 36.49
N LEU A 66 2.89 0.95 36.72
CA LEU A 66 4.19 0.86 37.37
C LEU A 66 4.97 -0.32 36.84
N SER A 67 6.19 -0.10 36.35
CA SER A 67 7.15 -1.15 36.03
C SER A 67 8.40 -1.04 36.88
N VAL A 68 8.77 -2.14 37.53
CA VAL A 68 9.87 -2.22 38.49
C VAL A 68 10.92 -3.21 37.98
N GLY A 69 12.14 -2.73 37.78
CA GLY A 69 13.33 -3.53 37.53
C GLY A 69 14.25 -3.61 38.74
N SER A 70 15.40 -4.26 38.60
CA SER A 70 16.36 -4.48 39.70
C SER A 70 16.95 -3.18 40.28
N LYS A 71 17.13 -2.15 39.46
CA LYS A 71 17.75 -0.85 39.84
C LYS A 71 17.05 0.38 39.25
N ALA A 72 15.90 0.20 38.62
CA ALA A 72 15.13 1.29 38.02
C ALA A 72 13.63 1.02 38.19
N LEU A 73 12.83 2.09 38.11
CA LEU A 73 11.39 1.99 37.95
C LEU A 73 10.91 3.07 36.99
N SER A 74 9.75 2.83 36.38
CA SER A 74 8.97 3.80 35.64
C SER A 74 7.51 3.62 36.02
N GLY A 75 6.79 4.70 36.26
CA GLY A 75 5.39 4.63 36.60
C GLY A 75 4.73 5.99 36.46
N SER A 76 3.43 5.97 36.23
CA SER A 76 2.59 7.16 36.19
C SER A 76 1.31 6.91 36.97
N PHE A 77 0.82 7.95 37.62
CA PHE A 77 -0.41 7.92 38.38
C PHE A 77 -1.24 9.16 38.05
N HIS A 78 -2.51 8.97 37.70
CA HIS A 78 -3.45 10.05 37.42
C HIS A 78 -4.59 10.01 38.42
N TYR A 79 -4.82 11.15 39.09
CA TYR A 79 -5.90 11.29 40.04
C TYR A 79 -6.32 12.74 40.18
N ARG A 80 -7.62 13.01 40.01
CA ARG A 80 -8.24 14.33 40.18
C ARG A 80 -7.52 15.43 39.41
N ASP A 81 -7.48 15.21 38.10
CA ASP A 81 -6.83 16.05 37.08
C ASP A 81 -5.32 16.21 37.27
N LYS A 82 -4.74 15.54 38.27
CA LYS A 82 -3.31 15.59 38.57
C LYS A 82 -2.60 14.31 38.13
N SER A 83 -1.58 14.49 37.30
CA SER A 83 -0.63 13.45 36.94
C SER A 83 0.61 13.53 37.82
N TYR A 84 1.07 12.37 38.25
CA TYR A 84 2.27 12.19 39.04
C TYR A 84 3.19 11.21 38.31
N GLU A 85 4.48 11.52 38.26
CA GLU A 85 5.50 10.54 37.92
C GLU A 85 5.91 9.79 39.18
N ILE A 86 6.04 8.47 39.03
CA ILE A 86 6.54 7.60 40.08
C ILE A 86 8.06 7.47 39.87
N SER A 87 8.86 7.86 40.88
CA SER A 87 10.33 7.84 40.81
C SER A 87 10.99 7.28 42.06
N LEU A 88 12.26 6.88 41.96
CA LEU A 88 13.12 6.50 43.10
C LEU A 88 14.04 7.67 43.47
N GLN A 89 13.90 8.19 44.69
CA GLN A 89 14.88 9.11 45.28
C GLN A 89 15.45 8.53 46.57
N LYS A 90 16.78 8.36 46.63
CA LYS A 90 17.49 7.80 47.79
C LYS A 90 16.91 6.45 48.28
N GLY A 91 16.49 5.59 47.35
CA GLY A 91 15.90 4.28 47.64
C GLY A 91 14.45 4.31 48.16
N LYS A 92 13.79 5.47 48.16
CA LYS A 92 12.36 5.62 48.50
C LYS A 92 11.55 6.01 47.27
N LEU A 93 10.34 5.47 47.18
CA LEU A 93 9.34 5.87 46.19
C LEU A 93 8.84 7.29 46.49
N VAL A 94 8.92 8.15 45.48
CA VAL A 94 8.42 9.53 45.54
C VAL A 94 7.50 9.77 44.34
N PHE A 95 6.29 10.23 44.64
CA PHE A 95 5.38 10.81 43.65
C PHE A 95 5.76 12.26 43.47
N LEU A 96 6.34 12.57 42.33
CA LEU A 96 6.65 13.95 42.00
C LEU A 96 5.41 14.53 41.34
N PRO A 97 4.80 15.61 41.91
CA PRO A 97 3.90 16.44 41.13
C PRO A 97 4.66 16.82 39.88
N ASN A 98 4.06 16.63 38.73
CA ASN A 98 4.79 16.87 37.51
C ASN A 98 4.87 18.40 37.27
N GLU A 99 5.83 19.09 37.90
CA GLU A 99 5.94 20.56 37.86
C GLU A 99 6.49 21.09 36.52
N LYS A 100 7.14 20.22 35.73
CA LYS A 100 7.56 20.50 34.34
C LYS A 100 6.55 20.00 33.30
N PHE A 101 5.54 19.26 33.75
CA PHE A 101 4.40 18.84 32.93
C PHE A 101 3.14 19.18 33.72
N GLU A 102 2.68 20.43 33.60
CA GLU A 102 1.43 20.89 34.19
C GLU A 102 0.35 19.81 34.06
N CYS A 103 -0.19 19.40 35.22
CA CYS A 103 -1.34 18.53 35.33
C CYS A 103 -2.50 19.12 34.50
N GLY A 104 -2.79 18.49 33.35
CA GLY A 104 -3.67 19.07 32.33
C GLY A 104 -2.94 19.37 31.02
N THR A 105 -2.31 18.41 30.33
CA THR A 105 -2.99 17.66 29.25
C THR A 105 -3.36 18.44 27.99
N THR A 106 -2.87 19.66 27.79
CA THR A 106 -2.98 20.41 26.53
C THR A 106 -1.89 19.99 25.56
N ASP A 107 -2.24 19.18 24.56
CA ASP A 107 -1.48 19.21 23.32
C ASP A 107 -1.90 20.48 22.56
N THR A 108 -0.93 21.25 22.07
CA THR A 108 -1.27 22.35 21.15
C THR A 108 -1.72 21.75 19.82
N PRO A 109 -2.73 22.33 19.18
CA PRO A 109 -3.16 21.90 17.85
C PRO A 109 -1.97 21.81 16.89
N HIS A 110 -1.86 20.68 16.22
CA HIS A 110 -0.95 20.49 15.11
C HIS A 110 -1.76 19.90 13.96
N SER A 111 -1.36 20.22 12.73
CA SER A 111 -2.04 19.74 11.53
C SER A 111 -1.27 18.60 10.89
N HIS A 112 -2.02 17.59 10.44
CA HIS A 112 -1.48 16.50 9.64
C HIS A 112 -1.55 16.83 8.14
N PRO A 113 -0.57 16.42 7.30
CA PRO A 113 -0.69 16.52 5.85
C PRO A 113 -1.87 15.68 5.36
N SER A 114 -2.98 16.32 5.02
CA SER A 114 -4.16 15.64 4.50
C SER A 114 -3.91 15.16 3.07
N PRO A 115 -4.33 13.94 2.68
CA PRO A 115 -4.57 13.64 1.28
C PRO A 115 -5.67 14.60 0.80
N SER A 116 -5.28 15.56 -0.03
CA SER A 116 -6.19 16.37 -0.84
C SER A 116 -7.06 15.43 -1.67
N THR A 117 -8.24 15.08 -1.13
CA THR A 117 -9.48 14.62 -1.79
C THR A 117 -10.38 13.94 -0.75
N ALA A 118 -11.02 14.72 0.13
CA ALA A 118 -12.30 14.29 0.68
C ALA A 118 -13.33 14.41 -0.45
N ARG A 119 -13.60 13.30 -1.13
CA ARG A 119 -14.72 13.22 -2.08
C ARG A 119 -16.02 13.42 -1.27
N PRO A 120 -16.98 14.23 -1.74
CA PRO A 120 -18.29 14.30 -1.10
C PRO A 120 -18.87 12.89 -1.03
N ALA A 121 -19.35 12.48 0.14
CA ALA A 121 -20.11 11.25 0.28
C ALA A 121 -21.32 11.35 -0.65
N ILE A 122 -21.30 10.59 -1.75
CA ILE A 122 -22.50 10.31 -2.54
C ILE A 122 -23.42 9.54 -1.60
N LEU A 123 -24.67 10.00 -1.47
CA LEU A 123 -25.78 9.33 -0.80
C LEU A 123 -25.86 7.86 -1.22
N ALA A 124 -25.14 7.00 -0.51
CA ALA A 124 -25.41 5.58 -0.47
C ALA A 124 -26.55 5.40 0.54
N GLU A 125 -27.51 4.53 0.22
CA GLU A 125 -28.53 4.09 1.17
C GLU A 125 -27.85 3.76 2.52
N GLU A 126 -28.25 4.46 3.58
CA GLU A 126 -27.66 4.33 4.92
C GLU A 126 -27.86 2.89 5.41
N THR A 127 -26.84 2.07 5.21
CA THR A 127 -26.66 0.85 6.00
C THR A 127 -26.55 1.26 7.46
N ALA A 128 -27.19 0.52 8.36
CA ALA A 128 -27.07 0.75 9.80
C ALA A 128 -25.59 0.89 10.21
N PRO A 129 -25.25 1.82 11.12
CA PRO A 129 -23.87 2.01 11.55
C PRO A 129 -23.36 0.74 12.22
N THR A 130 -22.14 0.33 11.89
CA THR A 130 -21.54 -0.91 12.42
C THR A 130 -20.07 -0.68 12.80
N ILE A 131 -19.62 -1.40 13.82
CA ILE A 131 -18.20 -1.55 14.15
C ILE A 131 -17.76 -2.91 13.64
N ALA A 132 -16.69 -2.93 12.84
CA ALA A 132 -16.18 -4.17 12.28
C ALA A 132 -15.69 -5.12 13.38
N ASN A 133 -16.19 -6.35 13.36
CA ASN A 133 -15.82 -7.42 14.28
C ASN A 133 -14.84 -8.40 13.64
N THR A 134 -14.01 -9.03 14.47
CA THR A 134 -12.98 -9.97 14.02
C THR A 134 -12.70 -11.01 15.08
N GLN A 135 -12.45 -12.25 14.65
CA GLN A 135 -12.06 -13.34 15.55
C GLN A 135 -10.59 -13.26 15.97
N THR A 136 -9.83 -12.28 15.48
CA THR A 136 -8.39 -12.24 15.66
C THR A 136 -7.94 -11.01 16.44
N LEU A 137 -7.30 -11.24 17.58
CA LEU A 137 -6.50 -10.26 18.30
C LEU A 137 -5.20 -10.00 17.53
N ARG A 138 -5.01 -8.74 17.13
CA ARG A 138 -3.80 -8.31 16.43
C ARG A 138 -2.67 -8.06 17.42
N VAL A 139 -1.53 -8.72 17.24
CA VAL A 139 -0.34 -8.50 18.07
C VAL A 139 0.68 -7.73 17.25
N TYR A 140 1.12 -6.57 17.73
CA TYR A 140 2.09 -5.71 17.05
C TYR A 140 3.39 -5.64 17.83
N ARG A 141 4.51 -6.02 17.19
CA ARG A 141 5.83 -5.77 17.73
C ARG A 141 6.15 -4.28 17.63
N LEU A 142 6.23 -3.60 18.77
CA LEU A 142 6.40 -2.15 18.87
C LEU A 142 7.89 -1.79 19.07
N ALA A 143 8.48 -1.09 18.10
CA ALA A 143 9.83 -0.53 18.22
C ALA A 143 9.77 0.89 18.77
N MET A 144 10.37 1.13 19.94
CA MET A 144 10.50 2.47 20.53
C MET A 144 11.96 2.91 20.47
N HIS A 145 12.25 3.88 19.61
CA HIS A 145 13.61 4.38 19.42
C HIS A 145 13.91 5.56 20.35
N ILE A 146 15.06 5.55 21.01
CA ILE A 146 15.56 6.59 21.92
C ILE A 146 16.85 7.22 21.34
N PRO A 147 16.81 8.45 20.82
CA PRO A 147 18.02 9.19 20.42
C PRO A 147 18.88 9.55 21.64
N TYR A 148 20.15 9.86 21.43
CA TYR A 148 21.10 10.15 22.51
C TYR A 148 20.67 11.38 23.34
N SER A 149 20.15 12.40 22.66
CA SER A 149 19.59 13.61 23.28
C SER A 149 18.51 13.30 24.31
N THR A 150 17.70 12.27 24.07
CA THR A 150 16.65 11.83 25.01
C THR A 150 17.21 10.90 26.07
N PHE A 151 18.10 9.97 25.68
CA PHE A 151 18.79 9.07 26.59
C PHE A 151 19.60 9.81 27.68
N SER A 152 20.18 10.96 27.32
CA SER A 152 20.98 11.81 28.20
C SER A 152 20.19 12.76 29.11
N THR A 153 18.86 12.80 28.98
CA THR A 153 18.01 13.64 29.84
C THR A 153 18.08 13.22 31.31
N GLY A 154 17.73 14.13 32.21
CA GLY A 154 17.63 13.81 33.64
C GLY A 154 16.58 12.75 33.98
N HIS A 155 15.63 12.46 33.08
CA HIS A 155 14.65 11.38 33.29
C HIS A 155 15.31 9.99 33.09
N LEU A 156 16.10 9.84 32.02
CA LEU A 156 16.74 8.55 31.65
C LEU A 156 18.19 8.39 32.14
N GLU A 157 18.89 9.47 32.45
CA GLU A 157 20.23 9.52 33.07
C GLU A 157 21.28 8.62 32.39
N LYS A 158 21.25 8.49 31.06
CA LYS A 158 22.11 7.58 30.30
C LYS A 158 22.06 6.13 30.84
N ASN A 159 20.90 5.73 31.36
CA ASN A 159 20.71 4.44 32.01
C ASN A 159 19.75 3.56 31.20
N VAL A 160 20.30 2.52 30.58
CA VAL A 160 19.54 1.53 29.78
C VAL A 160 18.43 0.87 30.59
N GLN A 161 18.64 0.63 31.89
CA GLN A 161 17.62 0.02 32.74
C GLN A 161 16.41 0.93 32.93
N LYS A 162 16.61 2.26 33.01
CA LYS A 162 15.51 3.23 33.05
C LYS A 162 14.70 3.22 31.76
N VAL A 163 15.38 3.15 30.61
CA VAL A 163 14.72 3.01 29.29
C VAL A 163 13.88 1.73 29.24
N LYS A 164 14.45 0.60 29.65
CA LYS A 164 13.74 -0.69 29.65
C LYS A 164 12.52 -0.68 30.59
N THR A 165 12.64 -0.11 31.79
CA THR A 165 11.47 0.01 32.68
C THR A 165 10.41 0.94 32.10
N PHE A 166 10.79 2.03 31.42
CA PHE A 166 9.86 2.91 30.72
C PHE A 166 9.16 2.21 29.54
N TRP A 167 9.90 1.42 28.77
CA TRP A 167 9.34 0.61 27.69
C TRP A 167 8.30 -0.40 28.19
N ALA A 168 8.61 -1.13 29.26
CA ALA A 168 7.67 -2.06 29.89
C ALA A 168 6.43 -1.35 30.44
N ASP A 169 6.61 -0.17 31.03
CA ASP A 169 5.50 0.63 31.57
C ASP A 169 4.59 1.18 30.47
N THR A 170 5.18 1.60 29.35
CA THR A 170 4.46 2.04 28.15
C THR A 170 3.70 0.87 27.51
N GLU A 171 4.31 -0.32 27.43
CA GLU A 171 3.63 -1.54 26.96
C GLU A 171 2.41 -1.87 27.80
N ALA A 172 2.53 -1.83 29.13
CA ALA A 172 1.42 -2.07 30.05
C ALA A 172 0.31 -1.02 29.85
N PHE A 173 0.66 0.27 29.79
CA PHE A 173 -0.28 1.36 29.56
C PHE A 173 -1.05 1.24 28.24
N LEU A 174 -0.35 1.02 27.13
CA LEU A 174 -0.99 0.89 25.82
C LEU A 174 -1.92 -0.33 25.79
N ASN A 175 -1.49 -1.45 26.36
CA ASN A 175 -2.28 -2.67 26.37
C ASN A 175 -3.55 -2.58 27.24
N GLU A 176 -3.67 -1.63 28.17
CA GLU A 176 -4.91 -1.42 28.93
C GLU A 176 -6.04 -0.82 28.09
N MET A 177 -5.71 -0.01 27.08
CA MET A 177 -6.70 0.67 26.23
C MET A 177 -6.79 0.09 24.83
N TYR A 178 -5.67 -0.24 24.18
CA TYR A 178 -5.67 -0.79 22.82
C TYR A 178 -6.23 -2.21 22.77
N LEU A 179 -5.98 -3.02 23.80
CA LEU A 179 -6.56 -4.36 23.89
C LEU A 179 -8.07 -4.27 24.11
N ARG A 180 -8.47 -3.43 25.07
CA ARG A 180 -9.86 -3.22 25.50
C ARG A 180 -10.74 -2.65 24.42
N ASP A 181 -10.28 -1.60 23.74
CA ASP A 181 -11.14 -0.82 22.84
C ASP A 181 -10.97 -1.22 21.36
N LEU A 182 -9.78 -1.68 20.96
CA LEU A 182 -9.45 -1.91 19.56
C LEU A 182 -9.21 -3.38 19.21
N GLY A 183 -8.91 -4.23 20.20
CA GLY A 183 -8.46 -5.59 19.92
C GLY A 183 -7.03 -5.62 19.37
N VAL A 184 -6.17 -4.73 19.87
CA VAL A 184 -4.76 -4.61 19.51
C VAL A 184 -3.89 -4.79 20.75
N ARG A 185 -2.91 -5.66 20.67
CA ARG A 185 -1.90 -5.87 21.72
C ARG A 185 -0.52 -5.48 21.19
N PHE A 186 0.27 -4.80 22.01
CA PHE A 186 1.67 -4.52 21.74
C PHE A 186 2.60 -5.47 22.49
N GLU A 187 3.68 -5.86 21.81
CA GLU A 187 4.85 -6.50 22.39
C GLU A 187 6.07 -5.65 22.06
N VAL A 188 6.76 -5.09 23.05
CA VAL A 188 7.88 -4.18 22.78
C VAL A 188 9.10 -4.97 22.28
N VAL A 189 9.72 -4.46 21.21
CA VAL A 189 10.95 -5.03 20.64
C VAL A 189 12.13 -4.77 21.57
N LYS A 190 12.74 -5.85 22.05
CA LYS A 190 13.79 -5.86 23.09
C LYS A 190 15.18 -5.75 22.49
N ASP A 191 15.41 -4.71 21.69
CA ASP A 191 16.67 -4.52 20.99
C ASP A 191 17.36 -3.23 21.44
N GLU A 192 18.50 -3.37 22.12
CA GLU A 192 19.24 -2.22 22.64
C GLU A 192 19.84 -1.32 21.55
N ARG A 193 19.89 -1.77 20.28
CA ARG A 193 20.27 -0.90 19.16
C ARG A 193 19.29 0.25 18.95
N LEU A 194 18.07 0.14 19.47
CA LEU A 194 17.09 1.23 19.49
C LEU A 194 17.43 2.33 20.52
N ILE A 195 18.46 2.13 21.35
CA ILE A 195 18.92 3.10 22.35
C ILE A 195 20.27 3.64 21.89
N ILE A 196 20.32 4.90 21.48
CA ILE A 196 21.57 5.53 21.05
C ILE A 196 22.36 5.98 22.28
N LYS A 197 23.47 5.28 22.56
CA LYS A 197 24.25 5.42 23.81
C LYS A 197 25.42 6.40 23.69
N ASP A 198 25.93 6.63 22.49
CA ASP A 198 27.02 7.59 22.21
C ASP A 198 26.47 8.84 21.51
N GLU A 199 26.98 10.00 21.91
CA GLU A 199 26.63 11.30 21.32
C GLU A 199 27.01 11.40 19.85
N LYS A 200 28.09 10.71 19.45
CA LYS A 200 28.58 10.71 18.07
C LYS A 200 27.62 10.00 17.12
N ASP A 201 26.83 9.08 17.63
CA ASP A 201 25.84 8.30 16.88
C ASP A 201 24.45 8.93 16.90
N GLU A 202 24.33 10.18 17.36
CA GLU A 202 23.06 10.89 17.50
C GLU A 202 22.23 10.82 16.21
N THR A 203 21.06 10.22 16.33
CA THR A 203 20.06 10.12 15.27
C THR A 203 19.18 11.36 15.16
N PHE A 204 18.78 11.96 16.29
CA PHE A 204 17.87 13.11 16.36
C PHE A 204 18.20 13.97 17.58
N ASN A 205 18.96 15.05 17.37
CA ASN A 205 19.19 16.05 18.41
C ASN A 205 17.99 16.98 18.63
N THR A 206 18.02 17.77 19.70
CA THR A 206 16.94 18.67 20.12
C THR A 206 16.64 19.85 19.19
N LYS A 207 17.50 20.11 18.19
CA LYS A 207 17.29 21.18 17.19
C LYS A 207 16.43 20.72 16.01
N HIS A 208 16.25 19.41 15.83
CA HIS A 208 15.36 18.91 14.80
C HIS A 208 13.90 19.22 15.15
N ARG A 209 13.11 19.54 14.13
CA ARG A 209 11.66 19.70 14.25
C ARG A 209 10.96 18.35 14.21
N ALA A 210 9.76 18.27 14.77
CA ALA A 210 8.94 17.06 14.76
C ALA A 210 8.71 16.49 13.35
N ASP A 211 8.42 17.34 12.36
CA ASP A 211 8.24 16.95 10.95
C ASP A 211 9.51 16.35 10.33
N TYR A 212 10.69 16.79 10.75
CA TYR A 212 11.92 16.13 10.34
C TYR A 212 12.03 14.73 10.94
N VAL A 213 11.72 14.57 12.23
CA VAL A 213 11.84 13.28 12.93
C VAL A 213 10.88 12.25 12.35
N ILE A 214 9.60 12.58 12.14
CA ILE A 214 8.62 11.61 11.60
C ILE A 214 8.99 11.13 10.19
N ASN A 215 9.50 12.03 9.34
CA ASN A 215 9.91 11.71 7.96
C ASN A 215 11.10 10.74 7.89
N HIS A 216 11.91 10.65 8.95
CA HIS A 216 13.12 9.84 8.99
C HIS A 216 13.06 8.67 9.99
N SER A 217 12.11 8.67 10.92
CA SER A 217 12.00 7.69 12.01
C SER A 217 11.93 6.24 11.51
N THR A 218 11.10 5.94 10.51
CA THR A 218 11.03 4.59 9.92
C THR A 218 12.38 4.14 9.35
N ASN A 219 13.07 5.02 8.62
CA ASN A 219 14.37 4.69 8.03
C ASN A 219 15.45 4.46 9.09
N VAL A 220 15.44 5.27 10.16
CA VAL A 220 16.36 5.10 11.29
C VAL A 220 16.13 3.76 11.98
N ILE A 221 14.89 3.43 12.32
CA ILE A 221 14.56 2.15 12.98
C ILE A 221 14.90 0.96 12.06
N ASN A 222 14.55 1.04 10.77
CA ASN A 222 14.92 0.03 9.77
C ASN A 222 16.43 -0.19 9.69
N ARG A 223 17.23 0.88 9.73
CA ARG A 223 18.70 0.79 9.73
C ARG A 223 19.24 0.12 11.00
N LEU A 224 18.65 0.42 12.15
CA LEU A 224 19.13 -0.07 13.44
C LEU A 224 18.83 -1.56 13.64
N ILE A 225 17.59 -1.99 13.36
CA ILE A 225 17.13 -3.34 13.73
C ILE A 225 16.61 -4.18 12.56
N GLY A 226 16.48 -3.60 11.37
CA GLY A 226 15.91 -4.25 10.20
C GLY A 226 14.39 -4.10 10.11
N GLU A 227 13.87 -3.96 8.89
CA GLU A 227 12.46 -3.72 8.64
C GLU A 227 11.55 -4.84 9.18
N ASN A 228 11.94 -6.10 9.07
CA ASN A 228 11.10 -7.22 9.48
C ASN A 228 11.07 -7.46 11.01
N SER A 229 11.86 -6.71 11.77
CA SER A 229 12.02 -6.89 13.23
C SER A 229 10.89 -6.26 14.04
N TYR A 230 10.05 -5.44 13.42
CA TYR A 230 8.95 -4.73 14.09
C TYR A 230 7.77 -4.47 13.14
N ASP A 231 6.61 -4.22 13.74
CA ASP A 231 5.33 -4.05 13.03
C ASP A 231 4.81 -2.62 13.10
N ALA A 232 5.07 -1.92 14.20
CA ALA A 232 4.80 -0.50 14.41
C ALA A 232 5.96 0.12 15.19
N GLY A 233 6.24 1.41 15.02
CA GLY A 233 7.28 2.07 15.78
C GLY A 233 7.04 3.54 16.04
N ILE A 234 7.85 4.09 16.93
CA ILE A 234 7.82 5.50 17.30
C ILE A 234 9.20 5.93 17.79
N THR A 235 9.61 7.14 17.43
CA THR A 235 10.81 7.77 18.00
C THR A 235 10.41 8.62 19.21
N LEU A 236 11.06 8.41 20.36
CA LEU A 236 10.79 9.18 21.55
C LEU A 236 11.84 10.30 21.69
N ALA A 237 11.50 11.52 21.25
CA ALA A 237 12.46 12.61 21.12
C ALA A 237 11.90 13.97 21.60
N TYR A 238 12.75 14.75 22.27
CA TYR A 238 12.47 16.14 22.58
C TYR A 238 12.93 17.04 21.42
N THR A 239 11.97 17.55 20.65
CA THR A 239 12.24 18.33 19.42
C THR A 239 12.16 19.83 19.67
N ILE A 240 12.70 20.65 18.75
CA ILE A 240 12.56 22.13 18.82
C ILE A 240 11.09 22.56 18.67
N SER A 241 10.22 21.69 18.15
CA SER A 241 8.79 21.97 18.02
C SER A 241 8.08 22.06 19.38
N LEU A 242 8.70 21.59 20.47
CA LEU A 242 8.19 21.76 21.83
C LEU A 242 8.08 23.22 22.26
N TYR A 243 8.94 24.12 21.74
CA TYR A 243 8.80 25.57 21.99
C TYR A 243 7.50 26.14 21.42
N LYS A 244 6.86 25.44 20.48
CA LYS A 244 5.54 25.75 19.94
C LYS A 244 4.42 24.88 20.54
N GLY A 245 4.74 24.06 21.55
CA GLY A 245 3.79 23.18 22.25
C GLY A 245 3.59 21.79 21.62
N ILE A 246 4.26 21.47 20.51
CA ILE A 246 4.07 20.17 19.82
C ILE A 246 4.84 19.08 20.58
N ARG A 247 4.10 18.25 21.32
CA ARG A 247 4.63 17.16 22.15
C ARG A 247 4.70 15.82 21.44
N GLY A 248 3.89 15.66 20.40
CA GLY A 248 3.86 14.50 19.52
C GLY A 248 3.46 14.92 18.11
N LEU A 249 3.80 14.08 17.14
CA LEU A 249 3.37 14.21 15.76
C LEU A 249 3.47 12.83 15.09
N ALA A 250 2.48 12.49 14.29
CA ALA A 250 2.51 11.32 13.42
C ALA A 250 2.24 11.75 11.98
N ASP A 251 3.01 11.26 11.03
CA ASP A 251 2.69 11.39 9.60
C ASP A 251 1.94 10.15 9.12
N ASN A 252 1.13 10.31 8.07
CA ASN A 252 0.38 9.26 7.41
C ASN A 252 -0.60 8.52 8.34
N ILE A 253 -1.86 8.99 8.38
CA ILE A 253 -2.98 8.18 8.89
C ILE A 253 -2.94 6.80 8.19
N ASN A 254 -3.03 5.71 8.96
CA ASN A 254 -2.82 4.33 8.51
C ASN A 254 -1.34 3.95 8.25
N GLY A 255 -0.39 4.67 8.86
CA GLY A 255 1.04 4.47 8.69
C GLY A 255 1.52 3.07 9.07
N VAL A 256 0.94 2.44 10.11
CA VAL A 256 1.28 1.06 10.57
C VAL A 256 1.17 0.02 9.45
N TYR A 257 0.31 0.24 8.47
CA TYR A 257 0.05 -0.73 7.39
C TYR A 257 0.96 -0.55 6.17
N LYS A 258 1.94 0.36 6.21
CA LYS A 258 2.89 0.61 5.13
C LYS A 258 4.33 0.46 5.62
N ALA A 259 5.13 -0.30 4.89
CA ALA A 259 6.55 -0.56 5.18
C ALA A 259 7.38 0.70 5.48
N ASN A 260 7.17 1.77 4.71
CA ASN A 260 7.96 3.00 4.78
C ASN A 260 7.45 4.04 5.80
N THR A 261 6.25 3.85 6.37
CA THR A 261 5.66 4.81 7.33
C THR A 261 5.21 4.18 8.64
N LYS A 262 5.42 2.87 8.86
CA LYS A 262 5.01 2.16 10.08
C LYS A 262 5.65 2.64 11.37
N ALA A 263 6.66 3.52 11.29
CA ALA A 263 7.19 4.24 12.45
C ALA A 263 7.32 5.74 12.24
N ALA A 264 6.50 6.33 11.35
CA ALA A 264 6.49 7.76 11.07
C ALA A 264 5.79 8.56 12.18
N ALA A 265 6.23 8.38 13.43
CA ALA A 265 5.72 9.06 14.60
C ALA A 265 6.84 9.48 15.54
N VAL A 266 6.63 10.60 16.24
CA VAL A 266 7.48 11.13 17.30
C VAL A 266 6.63 11.52 18.50
N ALA A 267 7.11 11.24 19.71
CA ALA A 267 6.48 11.72 20.94
C ALA A 267 7.54 12.01 22.01
N VAL A 268 7.20 12.87 22.97
CA VAL A 268 7.95 12.94 24.24
C VAL A 268 7.67 11.71 25.11
N LEU A 269 8.36 11.56 26.24
CA LEU A 269 8.21 10.45 27.20
C LEU A 269 6.89 10.51 28.00
N THR A 270 5.76 10.80 27.34
CA THR A 270 4.42 10.86 27.92
C THR A 270 3.55 9.80 27.26
N LYS A 271 3.02 8.87 28.04
CA LYS A 271 2.35 7.67 27.51
C LYS A 271 1.04 7.98 26.81
N GLU A 272 0.31 8.97 27.28
CA GLU A 272 -0.92 9.48 26.66
C GLU A 272 -0.64 10.04 25.26
N VAL A 273 0.47 10.78 25.11
CA VAL A 273 0.91 11.32 23.80
C VAL A 273 1.36 10.17 22.90
N ILE A 274 2.15 9.23 23.43
CA ILE A 274 2.56 8.02 22.68
C ILE A 274 1.34 7.24 22.19
N ALA A 275 0.32 7.05 23.04
CA ALA A 275 -0.93 6.39 22.67
C ALA A 275 -1.70 7.15 21.59
N HIS A 276 -1.74 8.47 21.65
CA HIS A 276 -2.36 9.33 20.64
C HIS A 276 -1.68 9.20 19.27
N GLU A 277 -0.35 9.33 19.23
CA GLU A 277 0.40 9.27 17.96
C GLU A 277 0.35 7.88 17.31
N ILE A 278 0.40 6.83 18.13
CA ILE A 278 0.15 5.46 17.64
C ILE A 278 -1.27 5.36 17.08
N GLY A 279 -2.26 6.02 17.69
CA GLY A 279 -3.65 6.03 17.25
C GLY A 279 -3.79 6.56 15.82
N HIS A 280 -3.07 7.63 15.48
CA HIS A 280 -2.97 8.12 14.11
C HIS A 280 -2.37 7.09 13.14
N LEU A 281 -1.27 6.42 13.52
CA LEU A 281 -0.68 5.37 12.68
C LEU A 281 -1.65 4.20 12.42
N PHE A 282 -2.57 3.92 13.34
CA PHE A 282 -3.63 2.91 13.19
C PHE A 282 -4.84 3.37 12.37
N GLY A 283 -4.95 4.67 12.09
CA GLY A 283 -6.02 5.24 11.28
C GLY A 283 -6.89 6.28 11.99
N GLY A 284 -6.67 6.52 13.29
CA GLY A 284 -7.42 7.47 14.09
C GLY A 284 -7.31 8.90 13.58
N ARG A 285 -8.40 9.64 13.66
CA ARG A 285 -8.46 11.08 13.45
C ARG A 285 -8.69 11.77 14.77
N HIS A 286 -8.32 13.05 14.82
CA HIS A 286 -8.70 13.88 15.96
C HIS A 286 -10.22 13.89 16.14
N THR A 287 -10.67 13.97 17.39
CA THR A 287 -12.12 13.95 17.72
C THR A 287 -12.59 15.22 18.43
N PHE A 288 -11.68 16.07 18.89
CA PHE A 288 -12.00 17.31 19.63
C PHE A 288 -12.78 18.32 18.78
N GLY A 289 -13.73 19.03 19.40
CA GLY A 289 -14.55 20.04 18.75
C GLY A 289 -13.82 21.36 18.55
N ASN A 290 -13.59 22.12 19.63
CA ASN A 290 -12.96 23.44 19.57
C ASN A 290 -12.06 23.72 20.79
N TYR A 291 -10.96 24.42 20.54
CA TYR A 291 -10.03 24.92 21.56
C TYR A 291 -9.43 26.25 21.09
N ASN A 292 -9.20 27.18 22.03
CA ASN A 292 -8.70 28.53 21.72
C ASN A 292 -7.46 28.50 20.80
N GLY A 293 -7.61 29.05 19.60
CA GLY A 293 -6.54 29.13 18.59
C GLY A 293 -6.41 27.93 17.65
N SER A 294 -7.31 26.94 17.71
CA SER A 294 -7.35 25.78 16.81
C SER A 294 -8.39 25.95 15.72
N GLU A 295 -7.98 26.05 14.45
CA GLU A 295 -8.83 25.62 13.35
C GLU A 295 -8.77 24.08 13.37
N ALA A 296 -9.77 23.43 13.98
CA ALA A 296 -9.84 21.97 14.14
C ALA A 296 -10.06 21.25 12.78
N TYR A 297 -9.27 21.61 11.77
CA TYR A 297 -9.45 21.23 10.37
C TYR A 297 -9.30 19.73 10.15
N ASP A 298 -8.44 19.08 10.94
CA ASP A 298 -8.13 17.65 10.87
C ASP A 298 -8.88 16.80 11.91
N SER A 299 -9.91 17.37 12.54
CA SER A 299 -10.77 16.71 13.52
C SER A 299 -12.14 16.36 12.94
N GLU A 300 -12.70 15.25 13.43
CA GLU A 300 -14.09 14.85 13.21
C GLU A 300 -15.07 15.64 14.10
N LYS A 301 -14.56 16.35 15.11
CA LYS A 301 -15.32 17.23 16.00
C LYS A 301 -16.47 16.55 16.74
N THR A 302 -16.33 15.24 16.99
CA THR A 302 -17.31 14.36 17.66
C THR A 302 -17.24 14.40 19.19
N GLU A 303 -16.30 15.15 19.75
CA GLU A 303 -16.21 15.41 21.19
C GLU A 303 -16.32 16.89 21.50
N TYR A 304 -16.98 17.21 22.61
CA TYR A 304 -17.14 18.60 23.01
C TYR A 304 -15.82 19.20 23.53
N SER A 305 -15.57 20.47 23.16
CA SER A 305 -14.36 21.20 23.53
C SER A 305 -13.09 20.43 23.16
N ARG A 306 -12.21 20.14 24.13
CA ARG A 306 -10.96 19.40 23.95
C ARG A 306 -11.13 17.88 23.93
N GLY A 307 -12.32 17.36 24.25
CA GLY A 307 -12.60 15.93 24.38
C GLY A 307 -11.80 15.22 25.49
N THR A 308 -11.99 13.91 25.64
CA THR A 308 -11.36 13.06 26.66
C THR A 308 -10.93 11.70 26.11
N SER A 309 -11.25 11.35 24.86
CA SER A 309 -10.69 10.13 24.28
C SER A 309 -9.19 10.26 23.95
N VAL A 310 -8.55 9.13 23.67
CA VAL A 310 -7.16 9.05 23.22
C VAL A 310 -6.90 9.98 22.03
N MET A 311 -7.83 10.11 21.09
CA MET A 311 -7.68 10.96 19.89
C MET A 311 -8.11 12.42 20.11
N SER A 312 -8.30 12.83 21.35
CA SER A 312 -8.63 14.18 21.76
C SER A 312 -7.46 14.87 22.50
N TYR A 313 -7.65 16.14 22.87
CA TYR A 313 -6.64 16.98 23.54
C TYR A 313 -6.96 17.27 25.01
N GLY A 314 -8.01 16.69 25.60
CA GLY A 314 -8.28 16.83 27.04
C GLY A 314 -7.70 15.68 27.84
N SER A 315 -8.22 15.47 29.04
CA SER A 315 -7.77 14.45 29.99
C SER A 315 -8.86 14.06 30.98
N PRO A 316 -8.80 12.83 31.53
CA PRO A 316 -7.87 11.72 31.20
C PRO A 316 -8.04 11.22 29.76
N ARG A 317 -7.05 10.51 29.21
CA ARG A 317 -7.04 9.94 27.85
C ARG A 317 -6.81 8.42 27.88
N ASP A 318 -7.73 7.70 28.52
CA ASP A 318 -7.59 6.27 28.79
C ASP A 318 -8.59 5.38 28.04
N PHE A 319 -9.28 5.92 27.04
CA PHE A 319 -10.22 5.21 26.18
C PHE A 319 -10.32 5.80 24.78
N PHE A 320 -10.71 4.98 23.79
CA PHE A 320 -11.05 5.45 22.45
C PHE A 320 -12.55 5.78 22.34
N SER A 321 -12.89 6.84 21.62
CA SER A 321 -14.29 7.13 21.26
C SER A 321 -14.82 6.10 20.26
N LEU A 322 -16.13 5.92 20.19
CA LEU A 322 -16.75 5.05 19.17
C LEU A 322 -16.36 5.44 17.74
N SER A 323 -16.19 6.74 17.48
CA SER A 323 -15.71 7.27 16.20
C SER A 323 -14.35 6.68 15.83
N SER A 324 -13.42 6.72 16.80
CA SER A 324 -12.07 6.19 16.62
C SER A 324 -12.07 4.67 16.50
N ILE A 325 -12.87 3.98 17.33
CA ILE A 325 -13.00 2.51 17.32
C ILE A 325 -13.52 2.04 15.97
N GLN A 326 -14.63 2.60 15.49
CA GLN A 326 -15.25 2.26 14.21
C GLN A 326 -14.23 2.38 13.08
N ARG A 327 -13.54 3.52 13.01
CA ARG A 327 -12.58 3.84 11.94
C ARG A 327 -11.36 2.93 11.96
N ILE A 328 -10.74 2.75 13.13
CA ILE A 328 -9.52 1.92 13.25
C ILE A 328 -9.86 0.45 12.98
N ARG A 329 -10.96 -0.07 13.55
CA ARG A 329 -11.36 -1.47 13.36
C ARG A 329 -11.75 -1.79 11.91
N GLU A 330 -12.37 -0.85 11.20
CA GLU A 330 -12.66 -1.03 9.77
C GLU A 330 -11.40 -1.36 8.98
N ARG A 331 -10.25 -0.75 9.33
CA ARG A 331 -8.98 -1.07 8.68
C ARG A 331 -8.35 -2.35 9.22
N LEU A 332 -8.36 -2.59 10.54
CA LEU A 332 -7.76 -3.77 11.18
C LEU A 332 -8.33 -5.11 10.64
N THR A 333 -9.61 -5.13 10.30
CA THR A 333 -10.28 -6.32 9.73
C THR A 333 -9.90 -6.59 8.27
N LYS A 334 -9.42 -5.58 7.54
CA LYS A 334 -8.99 -5.68 6.13
C LYS A 334 -7.51 -6.03 5.96
N VAL A 335 -6.74 -6.03 7.05
CA VAL A 335 -5.28 -6.27 7.02
C VAL A 335 -5.02 -7.76 7.20
N PRO A 336 -4.09 -8.36 6.43
CA PRO A 336 -3.75 -9.77 6.58
C PRO A 336 -3.29 -10.14 7.99
N VAL A 337 -3.74 -11.30 8.46
CA VAL A 337 -3.35 -11.86 9.76
C VAL A 337 -1.86 -12.21 9.75
N LYS A 338 -1.15 -11.89 10.84
CA LYS A 338 0.26 -12.24 11.04
C LYS A 338 0.40 -13.52 11.86
N ALA A 339 1.54 -14.20 11.74
CA ALA A 339 1.77 -15.49 12.42
C ALA A 339 1.70 -15.41 13.95
N HIS A 340 1.95 -14.25 14.56
CA HIS A 340 1.87 -14.03 16.01
C HIS A 340 0.50 -13.51 16.49
N ASP A 341 -0.43 -13.27 15.57
CA ASP A 341 -1.80 -12.91 15.93
C ASP A 341 -2.51 -14.10 16.60
N LYS A 342 -3.50 -13.81 17.44
CA LYS A 342 -4.23 -14.83 18.19
C LYS A 342 -5.68 -14.88 17.73
N THR A 343 -6.16 -16.07 17.40
CA THR A 343 -7.55 -16.28 16.98
C THR A 343 -8.37 -16.86 18.13
N PHE A 344 -9.59 -16.37 18.27
CA PHE A 344 -10.58 -16.76 19.26
C PHE A 344 -11.84 -17.25 18.55
N THR A 345 -12.73 -17.89 19.30
CA THR A 345 -14.08 -18.20 18.86
C THR A 345 -15.01 -17.46 19.79
N THR A 346 -15.44 -16.27 19.36
CA THR A 346 -16.30 -15.38 20.14
C THR A 346 -17.35 -14.76 19.22
N GLN A 347 -18.50 -14.45 19.78
CA GLN A 347 -19.63 -13.82 19.14
C GLN A 347 -19.71 -12.39 19.61
N ALA A 348 -20.24 -11.53 18.75
CA ALA A 348 -20.44 -10.14 19.14
C ALA A 348 -21.68 -10.00 20.02
N PRO A 349 -21.70 -9.00 20.92
CA PRO A 349 -22.92 -8.63 21.60
C PRO A 349 -23.98 -8.22 20.59
N ARG A 350 -25.25 -8.21 21.01
CA ARG A 350 -26.39 -7.89 20.16
C ARG A 350 -27.31 -6.93 20.88
N ILE A 351 -27.41 -5.71 20.36
CA ILE A 351 -28.40 -4.73 20.79
C ILE A 351 -29.77 -5.14 20.24
N ASN A 352 -30.80 -5.06 21.08
CA ASN A 352 -32.17 -5.19 20.63
C ASN A 352 -32.65 -3.87 19.98
N HIS A 353 -32.31 -3.69 18.71
CA HIS A 353 -32.63 -2.45 17.98
C HIS A 353 -34.13 -2.10 17.93
N SER A 354 -35.05 -3.06 18.09
CA SER A 354 -36.49 -2.74 18.12
C SER A 354 -36.93 -2.01 19.39
N GLU A 355 -36.12 -2.06 20.45
CA GLU A 355 -36.36 -1.33 21.70
C GLU A 355 -35.65 0.05 21.74
N ILE A 356 -34.80 0.33 20.75
CA ILE A 356 -34.17 1.64 20.57
C ILE A 356 -35.07 2.50 19.66
N LYS A 357 -35.60 3.61 20.18
CA LYS A 357 -36.27 4.59 19.31
C LYS A 357 -35.23 5.23 18.40
N ASN A 358 -35.60 5.43 17.14
CA ASN A 358 -34.77 6.13 16.16
C ASN A 358 -34.70 7.66 16.41
N HIS A 359 -35.64 8.20 17.19
CA HIS A 359 -35.73 9.63 17.48
C HIS A 359 -36.33 9.91 18.86
N TYR A 360 -35.71 10.82 19.60
CA TYR A 360 -36.19 11.35 20.88
C TYR A 360 -36.31 12.89 20.81
N THR A 361 -37.15 13.45 21.66
CA THR A 361 -37.26 14.91 21.86
C THR A 361 -37.15 15.22 23.35
N ILE A 362 -36.32 16.18 23.71
CA ILE A 362 -36.16 16.68 25.07
C ILE A 362 -36.18 18.22 25.10
N PRO A 363 -36.69 18.83 26.17
CA PRO A 363 -36.46 20.26 26.42
C PRO A 363 -34.99 20.54 26.75
N LYS A 364 -34.50 21.71 26.38
CA LYS A 364 -33.21 22.23 26.81
C LYS A 364 -33.10 22.25 28.35
N GLY A 365 -31.92 21.92 28.89
CA GLY A 365 -31.64 21.86 30.33
C GLY A 365 -32.14 20.59 31.04
N THR A 366 -32.57 19.57 30.30
CA THR A 366 -33.09 18.30 30.83
C THR A 366 -32.00 17.23 30.85
N PHE A 367 -31.75 16.57 32.00
CA PHE A 367 -30.89 15.37 32.00
C PHE A 367 -31.56 14.23 31.26
N PHE A 368 -30.75 13.38 30.62
CA PHE A 368 -31.28 12.31 29.81
C PHE A 368 -30.40 11.07 29.81
N GLN A 369 -30.98 9.90 29.54
CA GLN A 369 -30.32 8.61 29.64
C GLN A 369 -30.75 7.65 28.52
N PHE A 370 -29.85 6.77 28.09
CA PHE A 370 -30.14 5.72 27.13
C PHE A 370 -30.11 4.36 27.82
N TYR A 371 -31.24 3.66 27.80
CA TYR A 371 -31.27 2.24 28.10
C TYR A 371 -30.93 1.48 26.82
N ILE A 372 -29.87 0.68 26.86
CA ILE A 372 -29.37 -0.06 25.69
C ILE A 372 -29.59 -1.56 25.98
N PRO A 373 -30.73 -2.14 25.58
CA PRO A 373 -31.00 -3.56 25.80
C PRO A 373 -30.07 -4.37 24.91
N ALA A 374 -29.18 -5.15 25.51
CA ALA A 374 -28.24 -5.98 24.77
C ALA A 374 -28.02 -7.31 25.48
N THR A 375 -27.61 -8.31 24.70
CA THR A 375 -27.21 -9.63 25.20
C THR A 375 -25.99 -10.10 24.44
N ASP A 376 -25.23 -11.02 25.03
CA ASP A 376 -24.08 -11.64 24.40
C ASP A 376 -24.08 -13.13 24.73
N PRO A 377 -23.90 -14.03 23.73
CA PRO A 377 -23.88 -15.47 23.99
C PRO A 377 -22.69 -15.94 24.82
N ASP A 378 -21.58 -15.20 24.82
CA ASP A 378 -20.29 -15.61 25.36
C ASP A 378 -19.91 -14.80 26.63
N SER A 379 -20.58 -13.67 26.89
CA SER A 379 -20.33 -12.83 28.06
C SER A 379 -21.61 -12.41 28.79
N GLU A 380 -21.64 -12.62 30.11
CA GLU A 380 -22.67 -12.06 30.99
C GLU A 380 -22.41 -10.58 31.35
N GLN A 381 -21.19 -10.09 31.11
CA GLN A 381 -20.77 -8.74 31.43
C GLN A 381 -20.54 -7.91 30.16
N LEU A 382 -21.27 -6.81 30.05
CA LEU A 382 -21.21 -5.88 28.92
C LEU A 382 -20.82 -4.48 29.37
N LEU A 383 -20.10 -3.77 28.51
CA LEU A 383 -19.80 -2.35 28.67
C LEU A 383 -20.58 -1.53 27.66
N TYR A 384 -21.16 -0.43 28.13
CA TYR A 384 -22.03 0.46 27.40
C TYR A 384 -21.37 1.82 27.23
N ASN A 385 -21.60 2.46 26.09
CA ASN A 385 -21.10 3.79 25.81
C ASN A 385 -22.04 4.57 24.89
N VAL A 386 -22.08 5.89 25.09
CA VAL A 386 -22.91 6.82 24.31
C VAL A 386 -22.04 7.97 23.85
N ASN A 387 -21.98 8.21 22.54
CA ASN A 387 -21.22 9.32 21.97
C ASN A 387 -22.12 10.12 21.04
N GLN A 388 -22.09 11.45 21.14
CA GLN A 388 -22.61 12.30 20.08
C GLN A 388 -21.71 12.12 18.84
N HIS A 389 -22.28 11.94 17.66
CA HIS A 389 -21.53 11.59 16.44
C HIS A 389 -21.92 12.45 15.24
N ASP A 390 -22.18 13.74 15.45
CA ASP A 390 -22.37 14.67 14.35
C ASP A 390 -21.01 15.09 13.78
N VAL A 391 -20.44 14.28 12.86
CA VAL A 391 -19.12 14.55 12.26
C VAL A 391 -19.13 15.88 11.51
N ARG A 392 -18.15 16.73 11.81
CA ARG A 392 -17.90 18.00 11.11
C ARG A 392 -16.46 18.03 10.62
N ASN A 393 -16.22 18.46 9.38
CA ASN A 393 -14.88 18.45 8.77
C ASN A 393 -14.39 19.87 8.44
N GLY A 394 -13.06 20.05 8.36
CA GLY A 394 -12.47 21.29 7.86
C GLY A 394 -12.90 22.52 8.68
N ASP A 395 -13.51 23.50 8.01
CA ASP A 395 -13.93 24.77 8.64
C ASP A 395 -15.32 24.72 9.29
N GLU A 396 -16.03 23.58 9.21
CA GLU A 396 -17.38 23.46 9.76
C GLU A 396 -17.41 23.63 11.28
N THR A 397 -18.28 24.48 11.81
CA THR A 397 -18.37 24.69 13.26
C THR A 397 -18.78 23.41 13.99
N PRO A 398 -18.06 23.00 15.06
CA PRO A 398 -18.48 21.90 15.92
C PRO A 398 -19.87 22.15 16.51
N ILE A 399 -20.72 21.13 16.50
CA ILE A 399 -22.05 21.17 17.14
C ILE A 399 -22.16 20.21 18.32
N THR A 400 -21.04 19.59 18.69
CA THR A 400 -20.96 18.77 19.90
C THR A 400 -21.13 19.63 21.13
N GLN A 401 -21.80 19.08 22.13
CA GLN A 401 -22.11 19.81 23.36
C GLN A 401 -22.09 18.93 24.62
N TYR A 402 -21.89 17.62 24.45
CA TYR A 402 -21.78 16.66 25.55
C TYR A 402 -20.37 16.10 25.62
N ILE A 403 -19.85 16.00 26.84
CA ILE A 403 -18.66 15.21 27.12
C ILE A 403 -18.97 13.73 26.91
N ILE A 404 -17.98 12.97 26.45
CA ILE A 404 -18.07 11.53 26.36
C ILE A 404 -17.26 10.87 27.47
N TYR A 405 -17.68 9.67 27.87
CA TYR A 405 -17.05 8.93 28.94
C TYR A 405 -16.56 7.57 28.44
N LYS A 406 -15.59 7.02 29.16
CA LYS A 406 -15.17 5.63 29.06
C LYS A 406 -16.37 4.69 29.21
N SER A 407 -16.35 3.57 28.51
CA SER A 407 -17.42 2.58 28.58
C SER A 407 -17.64 2.09 30.01
N THR A 408 -18.90 1.91 30.39
CA THR A 408 -19.35 1.62 31.76
C THR A 408 -20.19 0.35 31.81
N PRO A 409 -20.13 -0.45 32.89
CA PRO A 409 -21.07 -1.55 33.09
C PRO A 409 -22.48 -1.05 33.46
N ALA A 410 -22.65 0.24 33.75
CA ALA A 410 -23.95 0.81 34.09
C ALA A 410 -24.85 0.98 32.85
N ASN A 411 -26.06 0.47 32.94
CA ASN A 411 -27.13 0.64 31.97
C ASN A 411 -28.41 1.00 32.73
N PRO A 412 -29.02 2.18 32.52
CA PRO A 412 -28.81 3.11 31.42
C PRO A 412 -27.55 3.98 31.52
N VAL A 413 -27.04 4.42 30.36
CA VAL A 413 -25.95 5.40 30.26
C VAL A 413 -26.54 6.81 30.34
N THR A 414 -26.08 7.62 31.31
CA THR A 414 -26.66 8.94 31.61
C THR A 414 -25.82 10.09 31.06
N ILE A 415 -26.50 11.14 30.59
CA ILE A 415 -25.95 12.46 30.28
C ILE A 415 -26.55 13.46 31.28
N LYS A 416 -25.74 13.84 32.26
CA LYS A 416 -26.09 14.74 33.35
C LYS A 416 -24.87 15.53 33.81
N THR A 417 -25.08 16.50 34.70
CA THR A 417 -23.98 17.15 35.42
C THR A 417 -23.23 16.12 36.25
N GLU A 418 -21.90 16.12 36.17
CA GLU A 418 -21.04 15.27 37.00
C GLU A 418 -20.25 16.13 37.98
N TYR A 419 -19.86 15.53 39.11
CA TYR A 419 -19.12 16.20 40.18
C TYR A 419 -17.85 15.45 40.56
N HIS A 420 -16.80 16.19 40.89
CA HIS A 420 -15.61 15.60 41.49
C HIS A 420 -15.92 15.12 42.93
N GLU A 421 -15.71 13.83 43.21
CA GLU A 421 -16.20 13.15 44.42
C GLU A 421 -15.80 13.78 45.77
N ASN A 422 -14.64 14.44 45.90
CA ASN A 422 -14.28 15.09 47.17
C ASN A 422 -14.42 16.61 47.17
N LEU A 423 -14.39 17.24 45.99
CA LEU A 423 -14.45 18.70 45.90
C LEU A 423 -15.90 19.18 45.79
N GLY A 424 -16.77 18.37 45.20
CA GLY A 424 -18.14 18.75 44.87
C GLY A 424 -18.21 19.78 43.74
N ASP A 425 -17.09 20.09 43.09
CA ASP A 425 -17.07 20.98 41.93
C ASP A 425 -17.57 20.24 40.69
N VAL A 426 -18.25 20.97 39.80
CA VAL A 426 -18.77 20.41 38.54
C VAL A 426 -17.58 19.97 37.68
N VAL A 427 -17.62 18.72 37.21
CA VAL A 427 -16.67 18.24 36.19
C VAL A 427 -16.86 19.12 34.96
N ALA A 428 -15.78 19.74 34.51
CA ALA A 428 -15.82 20.68 33.39
C ALA A 428 -16.59 20.07 32.21
N ASN A 429 -17.48 20.87 31.61
CA ASN A 429 -18.29 20.50 30.46
C ASN A 429 -19.35 19.40 30.64
N SER A 430 -19.50 18.81 31.83
CA SER A 430 -20.56 17.83 32.10
C SER A 430 -21.94 18.46 32.32
N GLY A 431 -21.99 19.73 32.73
CA GLY A 431 -23.24 20.45 32.91
C GLY A 431 -24.02 20.64 31.61
N LEU A 432 -25.29 21.04 31.70
CA LEU A 432 -26.15 21.32 30.53
C LEU A 432 -26.37 22.82 30.27
N ALA A 433 -25.58 23.70 30.91
CA ALA A 433 -25.75 25.15 30.79
C ALA A 433 -25.47 25.65 29.36
N GLN A 434 -24.51 25.02 28.68
CA GLN A 434 -24.10 25.32 27.30
C GLN A 434 -25.03 24.70 26.24
N GLN A 435 -26.05 23.93 26.63
CA GLN A 435 -26.84 23.16 25.69
C GLN A 435 -27.56 24.07 24.68
N THR A 436 -27.53 23.73 23.40
CA THR A 436 -28.20 24.44 22.30
C THR A 436 -29.35 23.60 21.76
N THR A 437 -30.32 24.28 21.15
CA THR A 437 -31.41 23.62 20.44
C THR A 437 -30.93 23.06 19.10
N GLY A 438 -31.56 21.99 18.63
CA GLY A 438 -31.17 21.31 17.40
C GLY A 438 -31.44 19.81 17.47
N THR A 439 -31.16 19.10 16.39
CA THR A 439 -31.22 17.63 16.34
C THR A 439 -29.80 17.11 16.23
N PHE A 440 -29.44 16.21 17.13
CA PHE A 440 -28.08 15.68 17.29
C PHE A 440 -28.10 14.17 17.17
N THR A 441 -27.08 13.61 16.52
CA THR A 441 -26.94 12.18 16.29
C THR A 441 -26.14 11.56 17.43
N PHE A 442 -26.64 10.43 17.95
CA PHE A 442 -26.00 9.68 19.02
C PHE A 442 -25.77 8.24 18.58
N TRP A 443 -24.55 7.78 18.84
CA TRP A 443 -24.16 6.39 18.72
C TRP A 443 -24.20 5.71 20.09
N LEU A 444 -24.87 4.57 20.14
CA LEU A 444 -25.08 3.73 21.31
C LEU A 444 -24.31 2.42 21.08
N GLY A 445 -23.18 2.26 21.77
CA GLY A 445 -22.32 1.09 21.60
C GLY A 445 -22.38 0.15 22.79
N VAL A 446 -22.25 -1.14 22.49
CA VAL A 446 -22.09 -2.22 23.47
C VAL A 446 -20.86 -3.03 23.09
N SER A 447 -20.07 -3.40 24.10
CA SER A 447 -18.92 -4.28 23.93
C SER A 447 -18.87 -5.37 24.98
N ASP A 448 -18.26 -6.50 24.62
CA ASP A 448 -18.00 -7.67 25.48
C ASP A 448 -16.64 -7.58 26.19
N ALA A 449 -15.98 -6.42 26.17
CA ALA A 449 -14.67 -6.24 26.79
C ALA A 449 -14.76 -6.49 28.31
N PRO A 450 -13.90 -7.34 28.89
CA PRO A 450 -13.85 -7.57 30.33
C PRO A 450 -13.35 -6.32 31.05
N LEU A 451 -13.95 -6.00 32.21
CA LEU A 451 -13.61 -4.80 32.99
C LEU A 451 -12.13 -4.73 33.36
N GLN A 452 -11.53 -5.87 33.77
CA GLN A 452 -10.16 -5.95 34.28
C GLN A 452 -9.60 -7.36 34.03
N SER A 453 -8.98 -7.56 32.87
CA SER A 453 -8.41 -8.87 32.51
C SER A 453 -6.91 -8.78 32.23
N SER A 454 -6.17 -9.74 32.78
CA SER A 454 -4.76 -9.98 32.42
C SER A 454 -4.61 -10.99 31.27
N ALA A 455 -5.70 -11.65 30.87
CA ALA A 455 -5.73 -12.61 29.79
C ALA A 455 -5.86 -11.91 28.42
N ASN A 456 -5.45 -12.61 27.36
CA ASN A 456 -5.72 -12.14 26.00
C ASN A 456 -7.19 -12.42 25.65
N TYR A 457 -7.84 -11.45 25.02
CA TYR A 457 -9.18 -11.55 24.44
C TYR A 457 -9.25 -10.67 23.20
N ILE A 458 -10.33 -10.78 22.43
CA ILE A 458 -10.63 -9.87 21.32
C ILE A 458 -12.02 -9.29 21.54
N VAL A 459 -12.07 -7.98 21.83
CA VAL A 459 -13.33 -7.26 21.99
C VAL A 459 -14.15 -7.29 20.71
N GLN A 460 -15.44 -7.55 20.86
CA GLN A 460 -16.49 -7.39 19.87
C GLN A 460 -17.45 -6.27 20.25
N TYR A 461 -18.14 -5.75 19.24
CA TYR A 461 -19.04 -4.61 19.38
C TYR A 461 -20.38 -4.85 18.68
N ASP A 462 -21.40 -4.19 19.20
CA ASP A 462 -22.58 -3.82 18.42
C ASP A 462 -22.85 -2.32 18.57
N LEU A 463 -23.49 -1.74 17.58
CA LEU A 463 -23.68 -0.30 17.47
C LEU A 463 -25.08 0.02 16.97
N ALA A 464 -25.79 0.89 17.69
CA ALA A 464 -27.04 1.48 17.26
C ALA A 464 -26.91 3.00 17.14
N GLU A 465 -27.78 3.61 16.34
CA GLU A 465 -27.87 5.06 16.21
C GLU A 465 -29.28 5.55 16.53
N THR A 466 -29.35 6.73 17.14
CA THR A 466 -30.58 7.47 17.38
C THR A 466 -30.33 8.96 17.25
N LYS A 467 -31.40 9.73 17.07
CA LYS A 467 -31.37 11.19 17.09
C LYS A 467 -32.05 11.75 18.34
N VAL A 468 -31.50 12.83 18.89
CA VAL A 468 -32.11 13.59 19.99
C VAL A 468 -32.33 15.01 19.54
N THR A 469 -33.59 15.44 19.52
CA THR A 469 -33.99 16.82 19.25
C THR A 469 -34.13 17.58 20.56
N VAL A 470 -33.29 18.59 20.77
CA VAL A 470 -33.35 19.53 21.88
C VAL A 470 -34.19 20.74 21.46
N LYS A 471 -35.28 21.01 22.19
CA LYS A 471 -36.19 22.14 21.93
C LYS A 471 -36.15 23.17 23.05
N ASP A 472 -36.46 24.41 22.69
CA ASP A 472 -36.75 25.45 23.68
C ASP A 472 -38.16 25.19 24.24
N ALA A 473 -38.24 24.69 25.46
CA ALA A 473 -39.44 24.17 26.11
C ALA A 473 -39.20 24.08 27.62
N THR A 474 -40.23 23.75 28.40
CA THR A 474 -40.10 23.65 29.87
C THR A 474 -39.17 22.48 30.26
N PRO A 475 -38.02 22.72 30.94
CA PRO A 475 -37.10 21.65 31.33
C PRO A 475 -37.76 20.62 32.26
N PHE A 476 -37.42 19.34 32.08
CA PHE A 476 -37.81 18.31 33.04
C PHE A 476 -36.88 18.40 34.26
N LYS A 477 -37.38 18.93 35.39
CA LYS A 477 -36.54 19.27 36.54
C LYS A 477 -37.28 19.20 37.86
N ILE A 478 -36.73 18.55 38.87
CA ILE A 478 -37.26 18.54 40.24
C ILE A 478 -37.18 19.97 40.82
N THR A 479 -38.31 20.44 41.34
CA THR A 479 -38.48 21.80 41.87
C THR A 479 -38.62 21.82 43.40
N SER A 480 -38.97 20.69 44.01
CA SER A 480 -39.03 20.54 45.47
C SER A 480 -37.66 20.25 46.07
N THR A 481 -37.38 20.81 47.23
CA THR A 481 -36.16 20.53 48.01
C THR A 481 -36.51 19.67 49.22
N PRO A 482 -35.95 18.44 49.35
CA PRO A 482 -36.13 17.63 50.56
C PRO A 482 -35.60 18.35 51.80
N LYS A 483 -36.23 18.13 52.96
CA LYS A 483 -35.65 18.50 54.27
C LYS A 483 -34.35 17.73 54.49
N ASN A 484 -33.48 18.26 55.34
CA ASN A 484 -32.21 17.61 55.68
C ASN A 484 -32.40 16.21 56.32
N LYS A 485 -33.55 15.97 56.97
CA LYS A 485 -33.78 14.75 57.76
C LYS A 485 -35.24 14.31 57.74
N TYR A 486 -35.45 13.01 57.58
CA TYR A 486 -36.71 12.29 57.64
C TYR A 486 -36.55 10.99 58.45
N LYS A 487 -37.67 10.40 58.85
CA LYS A 487 -37.76 9.01 59.30
C LYS A 487 -38.34 8.14 58.19
N GLY A 488 -38.02 6.83 58.22
CA GLY A 488 -38.70 5.85 57.40
C GLY A 488 -40.22 5.94 57.55
N GLY A 489 -40.94 5.92 56.44
CA GLY A 489 -42.40 6.09 56.38
C GLY A 489 -42.89 7.54 56.37
N ASP A 490 -42.00 8.53 56.50
CA ASP A 490 -42.40 9.93 56.35
C ASP A 490 -42.91 10.20 54.93
N LYS A 491 -43.91 11.08 54.82
CA LYS A 491 -44.47 11.54 53.56
C LYS A 491 -43.79 12.82 53.08
N PHE A 492 -43.59 12.91 51.77
CA PHE A 492 -43.00 14.07 51.10
C PHE A 492 -43.71 14.33 49.78
N ILE A 493 -44.05 15.59 49.49
CA ILE A 493 -44.58 15.98 48.18
C ILE A 493 -43.40 16.34 47.28
N LEU A 494 -43.09 15.45 46.35
CA LEU A 494 -42.06 15.66 45.32
C LEU A 494 -42.71 16.39 44.15
N THR A 495 -42.14 17.52 43.73
CA THR A 495 -42.61 18.29 42.57
C THR A 495 -41.52 18.44 41.53
N TRP A 496 -41.91 18.45 40.26
CA TRP A 496 -41.03 18.68 39.11
C TRP A 496 -41.73 19.47 38.02
N SER A 497 -40.97 20.25 37.25
CA SER A 497 -41.45 20.88 36.02
C SER A 497 -41.46 19.86 34.89
N VAL A 498 -42.49 19.92 34.05
CA VAL A 498 -42.66 19.05 32.89
C VAL A 498 -43.33 19.84 31.76
N ASP A 499 -42.83 19.65 30.53
CA ASP A 499 -43.47 20.19 29.33
C ASP A 499 -44.61 19.27 28.87
N ASN A 500 -45.85 19.72 28.98
CA ASN A 500 -47.04 18.92 28.65
C ASN A 500 -47.23 18.67 27.14
N THR A 501 -46.44 19.33 26.29
CA THR A 501 -46.44 19.11 24.84
C THR A 501 -45.47 17.99 24.47
N ILE A 502 -44.27 17.99 25.04
CA ILE A 502 -43.24 16.97 24.77
C ILE A 502 -43.53 15.67 25.53
N PHE A 503 -43.99 15.77 26.78
CA PHE A 503 -44.20 14.62 27.67
C PHE A 503 -45.68 14.27 27.85
N LYS A 504 -46.52 14.62 26.87
CA LYS A 504 -47.95 14.31 26.90
C LYS A 504 -48.17 12.80 27.06
N ASP A 505 -49.08 12.43 27.96
CA ASP A 505 -49.49 11.04 28.23
C ASP A 505 -48.33 10.11 28.66
N THR A 506 -47.20 10.69 29.10
CA THR A 506 -46.08 9.93 29.65
C THR A 506 -46.30 9.63 31.13
N LYS A 507 -45.60 8.60 31.61
CA LYS A 507 -45.58 8.20 33.02
C LYS A 507 -44.17 8.34 33.57
N VAL A 508 -44.07 8.52 34.87
CA VAL A 508 -42.79 8.59 35.57
C VAL A 508 -42.68 7.51 36.64
N ARG A 509 -41.43 7.16 36.93
CA ARG A 509 -41.03 6.36 38.06
C ARG A 509 -40.24 7.23 39.03
N ILE A 510 -40.40 6.97 40.33
CA ILE A 510 -39.62 7.63 41.38
C ILE A 510 -38.76 6.57 42.07
N LEU A 511 -37.45 6.80 42.03
CA LEU A 511 -36.45 5.94 42.64
C LEU A 511 -35.72 6.68 43.75
N LEU A 512 -35.15 5.92 44.68
CA LEU A 512 -34.27 6.44 45.71
C LEU A 512 -32.91 5.73 45.67
N SER A 513 -31.86 6.52 45.86
CA SER A 513 -30.49 6.11 46.06
C SER A 513 -30.10 6.29 47.52
N ASP A 514 -29.32 5.37 48.08
CA ASP A 514 -28.72 5.44 49.41
C ASP A 514 -27.21 5.74 49.38
N ASP A 515 -26.66 6.01 48.20
CA ASP A 515 -25.25 6.17 47.90
C ASP A 515 -24.97 7.43 47.06
N LEU A 516 -25.78 8.47 47.26
CA LEU A 516 -25.65 9.78 46.64
C LEU A 516 -25.84 9.80 45.12
N GLY A 517 -26.80 9.03 44.64
CA GLY A 517 -27.18 8.96 43.23
C GLY A 517 -26.28 8.08 42.37
N LYS A 518 -25.40 7.26 42.97
CA LYS A 518 -24.57 6.28 42.25
C LYS A 518 -25.41 5.08 41.80
N THR A 519 -26.27 4.54 42.67
CA THR A 519 -27.21 3.45 42.36
C THR A 519 -28.61 3.75 42.89
N PHE A 520 -29.63 3.24 42.21
CA PHE A 520 -31.05 3.49 42.53
C PHE A 520 -31.77 2.17 42.86
N LYS A 521 -31.52 1.67 44.07
CA LYS A 521 -31.98 0.34 44.52
C LYS A 521 -33.45 0.31 44.95
N TYR A 522 -34.01 1.45 45.37
CA TYR A 522 -35.32 1.51 46.00
C TYR A 522 -36.34 2.11 45.03
N ILE A 523 -37.39 1.36 44.71
CA ILE A 523 -38.54 1.87 43.95
C ILE A 523 -39.50 2.53 44.95
N VAL A 524 -39.62 3.85 44.90
CA VAL A 524 -40.52 4.61 45.77
C VAL A 524 -41.92 4.68 45.16
N VAL A 525 -41.99 4.92 43.86
CA VAL A 525 -43.22 4.86 43.07
C VAL A 525 -42.89 4.16 41.76
N ALA A 526 -43.44 2.97 41.55
CA ALA A 526 -43.17 2.16 40.37
C ALA A 526 -43.64 2.84 39.07
N GLU A 527 -44.79 3.48 39.15
CA GLU A 527 -45.44 4.21 38.06
C GLU A 527 -46.42 5.25 38.61
N THR A 528 -46.42 6.44 38.03
CA THR A 528 -47.47 7.46 38.20
C THR A 528 -47.53 8.34 36.96
N ASP A 529 -48.64 9.02 36.73
CA ASP A 529 -48.74 9.96 35.59
C ASP A 529 -47.72 11.09 35.74
N ASN A 530 -47.19 11.56 34.61
CA ASN A 530 -46.21 12.64 34.57
C ASN A 530 -46.88 14.01 34.76
N SER A 531 -47.46 14.23 35.94
CA SER A 531 -48.30 15.40 36.27
C SER A 531 -47.53 16.54 36.96
N GLY A 532 -46.23 16.39 37.20
CA GLY A 532 -45.39 17.40 37.87
C GLY A 532 -45.42 17.35 39.40
N SER A 533 -46.20 16.45 40.01
CA SER A 533 -46.24 16.30 41.48
C SER A 533 -46.69 14.92 41.93
N LYS A 534 -46.08 14.41 43.01
CA LYS A 534 -46.49 13.17 43.68
C LYS A 534 -46.18 13.22 45.17
N GLU A 535 -47.17 12.89 46.00
CA GLU A 535 -46.91 12.52 47.39
C GLU A 535 -46.28 11.12 47.43
N ILE A 536 -45.08 11.04 47.99
CA ILE A 536 -44.31 9.80 48.16
C ILE A 536 -44.17 9.46 49.64
N THR A 537 -43.97 8.18 49.92
CA THR A 537 -43.61 7.68 51.26
C THR A 537 -42.18 7.17 51.21
N LEU A 538 -41.32 7.67 52.10
CA LEU A 538 -39.90 7.32 52.08
C LEU A 538 -39.69 5.89 52.62
N PRO A 539 -38.82 5.08 51.98
CA PRO A 539 -38.54 3.72 52.42
C PRO A 539 -37.87 3.72 53.80
N ASN A 540 -38.11 2.66 54.56
CA ASN A 540 -37.58 2.55 55.92
C ASN A 540 -36.12 2.07 55.96
N ILE A 541 -35.22 2.97 55.62
CA ILE A 541 -33.77 2.71 55.53
C ILE A 541 -32.98 3.61 56.49
N ASN A 542 -31.67 3.36 56.59
CA ASN A 542 -30.75 4.21 57.33
C ASN A 542 -29.64 4.72 56.40
N THR A 543 -29.69 5.99 56.01
CA THR A 543 -28.67 6.62 55.16
C THR A 543 -28.62 8.13 55.40
N ASP A 544 -27.44 8.73 55.24
CA ASP A 544 -27.21 10.18 55.20
C ASP A 544 -27.05 10.71 53.76
N LYS A 545 -27.16 9.84 52.75
CA LYS A 545 -26.88 10.11 51.33
C LYS A 545 -28.08 9.90 50.42
N ALA A 546 -29.30 10.08 50.94
CA ALA A 546 -30.51 9.82 50.17
C ALA A 546 -30.65 10.79 48.98
N VAL A 547 -30.85 10.26 47.77
CA VAL A 547 -31.13 11.06 46.56
C VAL A 547 -32.35 10.47 45.86
N LEU A 548 -33.34 11.32 45.56
CA LEU A 548 -34.50 10.95 44.77
C LEU A 548 -34.24 11.20 43.28
N LYS A 549 -34.70 10.27 42.43
CA LYS A 549 -34.72 10.39 40.98
C LYS A 549 -36.15 10.31 40.49
N VAL A 550 -36.54 11.24 39.62
CA VAL A 550 -37.74 11.12 38.79
C VAL A 550 -37.27 10.81 37.39
N GLU A 551 -37.74 9.73 36.79
CA GLU A 551 -37.43 9.37 35.40
C GLU A 551 -38.70 9.09 34.61
N VAL A 552 -38.71 9.49 33.34
CA VAL A 552 -39.82 9.21 32.41
C VAL A 552 -39.72 7.76 31.96
N ILE A 553 -40.78 6.99 32.20
CA ILE A 553 -40.90 5.60 31.75
C ILE A 553 -40.98 5.59 30.22
N ASP A 554 -40.24 4.67 29.58
CA ASP A 554 -40.11 4.58 28.11
C ASP A 554 -39.61 5.89 27.45
N GLY A 555 -39.03 6.80 28.25
CA GLY A 555 -38.53 8.10 27.84
C GLY A 555 -37.06 8.30 28.17
N LEU A 556 -36.49 9.38 27.63
CA LEU A 556 -35.07 9.70 27.81
C LEU A 556 -34.82 10.51 29.10
N ALA A 557 -35.80 11.30 29.55
CA ALA A 557 -35.60 12.35 30.54
C ALA A 557 -35.62 11.84 31.98
N PHE A 558 -34.78 12.44 32.82
CA PHE A 558 -34.82 12.27 34.27
C PHE A 558 -34.31 13.53 34.98
N ASP A 559 -34.48 13.59 36.30
CA ASP A 559 -33.75 14.54 37.14
C ASP A 559 -33.55 13.99 38.56
N LEU A 560 -32.63 14.60 39.30
CA LEU A 560 -32.18 14.20 40.62
C LEU A 560 -32.32 15.34 41.64
N THR A 561 -32.73 15.02 42.87
CA THR A 561 -32.49 15.94 44.00
C THR A 561 -30.99 16.12 44.23
N ASN A 562 -30.58 17.16 44.98
CA ASN A 562 -29.15 17.48 45.16
C ASN A 562 -28.28 16.25 45.49
N TYR A 563 -27.40 15.89 44.56
CA TYR A 563 -26.50 14.73 44.62
C TYR A 563 -25.03 15.15 44.63
N ASN A 564 -24.75 16.43 44.91
CA ASN A 564 -23.40 16.93 45.00
C ASN A 564 -22.65 16.24 46.15
N PRO A 565 -21.46 15.66 45.93
CA PRO A 565 -20.67 14.96 46.97
C PRO A 565 -20.37 15.76 48.25
N LYS A 566 -20.38 17.10 48.18
CA LYS A 566 -20.03 17.97 49.30
C LYS A 566 -21.23 18.38 50.16
N ASN A 567 -22.41 18.53 49.57
CA ASN A 567 -23.58 19.11 50.24
C ASN A 567 -24.93 18.50 49.81
N GLY A 568 -24.89 17.48 48.97
CA GLY A 568 -26.06 16.74 48.52
C GLY A 568 -26.42 15.60 49.45
N GLY A 569 -27.54 14.97 49.16
CA GLY A 569 -28.14 13.96 50.00
C GLY A 569 -29.01 14.54 51.11
N PHE A 570 -29.95 13.74 51.58
CA PHE A 570 -30.65 13.98 52.84
C PHE A 570 -30.62 12.72 53.71
N THR A 571 -30.88 12.90 55.01
CA THR A 571 -30.87 11.78 55.97
C THR A 571 -32.24 11.12 56.06
N ILE A 572 -32.27 9.79 56.00
CA ILE A 572 -33.41 8.96 56.40
C ILE A 572 -32.95 8.11 57.58
N GLU A 573 -33.60 8.27 58.73
CA GLU A 573 -33.41 7.41 59.88
C GLU A 573 -34.40 6.27 59.87
N LYS A 574 -33.91 5.07 60.19
CA LYS A 574 -34.74 3.88 60.30
C LYS A 574 -35.78 4.07 61.43
N ASN A 575 -37.04 3.81 61.11
CA ASN A 575 -38.14 3.73 62.04
C ASN A 575 -38.31 2.27 62.49
N PRO A 576 -38.04 1.92 63.76
CA PRO A 576 -38.16 0.55 64.25
C PRO A 576 -39.58 -0.02 64.19
N ALA A 577 -40.60 0.83 64.09
CA ALA A 577 -42.00 0.43 64.03
C ALA A 577 -42.47 0.03 62.63
N LEU A 578 -41.64 0.23 61.59
CA LEU A 578 -41.96 -0.11 60.21
C LEU A 578 -41.06 -1.25 59.72
N PRO A 579 -41.52 -2.07 58.77
CA PRO A 579 -40.68 -3.09 58.17
C PRO A 579 -39.58 -2.47 57.30
N GLU A 580 -38.53 -3.24 57.03
CA GLU A 580 -37.53 -2.86 56.02
C GLU A 580 -38.16 -2.87 54.62
N PRO A 581 -37.68 -2.03 53.68
CA PRO A 581 -38.19 -2.04 52.31
C PRO A 581 -38.00 -3.41 51.67
N LEU A 582 -39.02 -3.85 50.95
CA LEU A 582 -38.92 -5.03 50.09
C LEU A 582 -38.00 -4.72 48.90
N LEU A 583 -37.00 -5.57 48.65
CA LEU A 583 -36.01 -5.42 47.59
C LEU A 583 -35.82 -6.73 46.82
N TRP A 584 -35.48 -6.64 45.52
CA TRP A 584 -34.99 -7.78 44.77
C TRP A 584 -33.55 -8.10 45.20
N ALA A 585 -33.31 -9.34 45.61
CA ALA A 585 -31.98 -9.86 45.94
C ALA A 585 -31.32 -10.53 44.73
N SER A 586 -32.13 -11.14 43.85
CA SER A 586 -31.69 -11.61 42.54
C SER A 586 -32.80 -11.42 41.50
N LEU A 587 -32.41 -11.14 40.26
CA LEU A 587 -33.31 -11.00 39.12
C LEU A 587 -32.88 -11.94 38.00
N PRO A 588 -33.81 -12.60 37.29
CA PRO A 588 -33.46 -13.37 36.10
C PRO A 588 -33.11 -12.43 34.95
N ASN A 589 -32.00 -12.68 34.27
CA ASN A 589 -31.54 -11.86 33.14
C ASN A 589 -32.52 -11.88 31.96
N HIS A 590 -32.62 -10.77 31.22
CA HIS A 590 -33.23 -10.79 29.90
C HIS A 590 -32.41 -11.67 28.95
N LEU A 591 -33.06 -12.36 28.02
CA LEU A 591 -32.40 -13.31 27.13
C LEU A 591 -32.71 -12.98 25.66
N MET A 592 -31.74 -13.21 24.78
CA MET A 592 -31.99 -13.33 23.35
C MET A 592 -31.52 -14.71 22.92
N LEU A 593 -32.41 -15.49 22.33
CA LEU A 593 -32.18 -16.86 21.94
C LEU A 593 -32.32 -16.99 20.43
N SER A 594 -31.51 -17.87 19.84
CA SER A 594 -31.81 -18.39 18.52
C SER A 594 -32.99 -19.35 18.61
N CYS A 595 -33.72 -19.51 17.52
CA CYS A 595 -34.94 -20.31 17.45
C CYS A 595 -34.74 -21.82 17.71
N GLU A 596 -33.52 -22.35 17.55
CA GLU A 596 -33.16 -23.72 17.92
C GLU A 596 -32.86 -23.90 19.41
N GLN A 597 -32.65 -22.82 20.16
CA GLN A 597 -32.36 -22.89 21.58
C GLN A 597 -33.64 -23.08 22.39
N SER A 598 -33.61 -24.00 23.36
CA SER A 598 -34.74 -24.21 24.26
C SER A 598 -34.95 -23.00 25.18
N ILE A 599 -36.20 -22.55 25.31
CA ILE A 599 -36.57 -21.52 26.28
C ILE A 599 -36.27 -22.03 27.70
N PRO A 600 -35.45 -21.32 28.50
CA PRO A 600 -35.13 -21.76 29.86
C PRO A 600 -36.37 -21.88 30.74
N ALA A 601 -36.35 -22.85 31.65
CA ALA A 601 -37.38 -22.99 32.68
C ALA A 601 -37.49 -21.69 33.52
N VAL A 602 -38.66 -21.47 34.11
CA VAL A 602 -38.90 -20.31 34.97
C VAL A 602 -38.06 -20.46 36.24
N THR A 603 -37.14 -19.52 36.47
CA THR A 603 -36.43 -19.36 37.75
C THR A 603 -37.04 -18.17 38.47
N LEU A 604 -37.61 -18.39 39.67
CA LEU A 604 -38.17 -17.31 40.46
C LEU A 604 -37.04 -16.40 40.99
N PRO A 605 -37.18 -15.06 40.87
CA PRO A 605 -36.27 -14.14 41.54
C PRO A 605 -36.37 -14.27 43.06
N THR A 606 -35.33 -13.83 43.76
CA THR A 606 -35.32 -13.79 45.23
C THR A 606 -35.43 -12.36 45.74
N VAL A 607 -35.95 -12.21 46.95
CA VAL A 607 -36.18 -10.91 47.59
C VAL A 607 -35.59 -10.89 48.99
N THR A 608 -35.23 -9.68 49.45
CA THR A 608 -34.77 -9.38 50.80
C THR A 608 -35.60 -8.24 51.40
N GLY A 609 -35.56 -8.11 52.72
CA GLY A 609 -36.39 -7.14 53.44
C GLY A 609 -37.87 -7.53 53.47
N GLY A 610 -38.72 -6.55 53.76
CA GLY A 610 -40.17 -6.75 53.89
C GLY A 610 -40.59 -7.64 55.07
N CYS A 611 -41.87 -8.02 55.06
CA CYS A 611 -42.51 -8.90 56.04
C CYS A 611 -42.87 -10.23 55.40
N THR A 612 -42.01 -11.23 55.55
CA THR A 612 -42.23 -12.59 55.00
C THR A 612 -42.64 -12.56 53.52
N PRO A 613 -41.79 -12.02 52.63
CA PRO A 613 -42.15 -11.82 51.24
C PRO A 613 -42.23 -13.14 50.46
N ALA A 614 -43.13 -13.19 49.48
CA ALA A 614 -43.28 -14.30 48.55
C ALA A 614 -43.25 -13.79 47.11
N VAL A 615 -42.60 -14.55 46.23
CA VAL A 615 -42.45 -14.23 44.80
C VAL A 615 -43.29 -15.19 43.98
N THR A 616 -44.04 -14.66 43.02
CA THR A 616 -44.86 -15.43 42.08
C THR A 616 -44.63 -14.97 40.65
N LEU A 617 -44.73 -15.90 39.69
CA LEU A 617 -44.86 -15.56 38.28
C LEU A 617 -46.33 -15.22 38.04
N GLN A 618 -46.63 -13.94 37.82
CA GLN A 618 -48.00 -13.47 37.61
C GLN A 618 -48.48 -13.76 36.18
N LYS A 619 -47.61 -13.56 35.19
CA LYS A 619 -47.97 -13.67 33.78
C LYS A 619 -46.78 -14.14 32.95
N GLU A 620 -47.00 -15.06 32.04
CA GLU A 620 -46.11 -15.34 30.92
C GLU A 620 -46.91 -15.14 29.62
N GLU A 621 -46.45 -14.25 28.75
CA GLU A 621 -47.09 -14.00 27.46
C GLU A 621 -46.09 -14.16 26.32
N ARG A 622 -46.53 -14.82 25.25
CA ARG A 622 -45.75 -14.97 24.01
C ARG A 622 -46.33 -14.05 22.94
N ILE A 623 -45.53 -13.08 22.53
CA ILE A 623 -45.83 -12.09 21.50
C ILE A 623 -45.21 -12.58 20.20
N LYS A 624 -46.03 -12.83 19.18
CA LYS A 624 -45.57 -13.27 17.86
C LYS A 624 -44.79 -12.13 17.17
N GLY A 625 -43.64 -12.46 16.58
CA GLY A 625 -42.85 -11.55 15.76
C GLY A 625 -43.26 -11.60 14.28
N ASN A 626 -42.32 -11.23 13.42
CA ASN A 626 -42.51 -11.10 11.97
C ASN A 626 -42.64 -12.45 11.23
N CYS A 627 -42.19 -13.56 11.83
CA CYS A 627 -42.29 -14.91 11.31
C CYS A 627 -42.52 -15.90 12.46
N ASP A 628 -42.82 -17.17 12.15
CA ASP A 628 -43.13 -18.19 13.17
C ASP A 628 -41.95 -18.52 14.10
N TYR A 629 -40.72 -18.27 13.65
CA TYR A 629 -39.48 -18.50 14.41
C TYR A 629 -38.91 -17.21 15.03
N THR A 630 -39.67 -16.12 15.01
CA THR A 630 -39.36 -14.89 15.74
C THR A 630 -40.50 -14.53 16.67
N TYR A 631 -40.25 -14.45 17.97
CA TYR A 631 -41.25 -14.12 18.99
C TYR A 631 -40.59 -13.67 20.29
N THR A 632 -41.31 -12.91 21.11
CA THR A 632 -40.85 -12.46 22.43
C THR A 632 -41.71 -13.08 23.52
N ILE A 633 -41.09 -13.59 24.57
CA ILE A 633 -41.77 -14.04 25.79
C ILE A 633 -41.52 -13.00 26.89
N LYS A 634 -42.59 -12.50 27.51
CA LYS A 634 -42.51 -11.63 28.69
C LYS A 634 -42.99 -12.40 29.91
N ARG A 635 -42.13 -12.51 30.93
CA ARG A 635 -42.43 -13.07 32.25
C ARG A 635 -42.53 -11.94 33.27
N ILE A 636 -43.69 -11.79 33.89
CA ILE A 636 -43.95 -10.76 34.91
C ILE A 636 -43.93 -11.43 36.27
N PHE A 637 -42.93 -11.10 37.09
CA PHE A 637 -42.80 -11.55 38.46
C PHE A 637 -43.33 -10.48 39.41
N ILE A 638 -44.10 -10.90 40.40
CA ILE A 638 -44.53 -10.06 41.51
C ILE A 638 -44.03 -10.64 42.82
N ALA A 639 -43.36 -9.81 43.62
CA ALA A 639 -43.14 -10.08 45.03
C ALA A 639 -44.17 -9.34 45.86
N THR A 640 -44.81 -10.01 46.81
CA THR A 640 -45.73 -9.40 47.77
C THR A 640 -45.39 -9.88 49.17
N ASP A 641 -45.43 -8.97 50.14
CA ASP A 641 -45.18 -9.28 51.54
C ASP A 641 -46.45 -9.11 52.40
N SER A 642 -46.43 -9.60 53.63
CA SER A 642 -47.57 -9.49 54.56
C SER A 642 -47.78 -8.08 55.12
N CYS A 643 -46.88 -7.15 54.80
CA CYS A 643 -46.97 -5.73 55.13
C CYS A 643 -47.45 -4.88 53.95
N ASN A 644 -48.04 -5.51 52.92
CA ASN A 644 -48.59 -4.89 51.71
C ASN A 644 -47.55 -4.14 50.85
N GLN A 645 -46.27 -4.48 50.94
CA GLN A 645 -45.26 -4.04 49.98
C GLN A 645 -45.30 -4.94 48.75
N THR A 646 -45.15 -4.33 47.58
CA THR A 646 -45.15 -5.04 46.29
C THR A 646 -44.00 -4.60 45.41
N LEU A 647 -43.30 -5.56 44.80
CA LEU A 647 -42.36 -5.31 43.71
C LEU A 647 -42.83 -6.03 42.45
N THR A 648 -42.57 -5.42 41.29
CA THR A 648 -42.82 -6.04 39.99
C THR A 648 -41.54 -6.03 39.18
N TYR A 649 -41.26 -7.13 38.47
CA TYR A 649 -40.15 -7.25 37.55
C TYR A 649 -40.61 -7.98 36.28
N THR A 650 -40.23 -7.46 35.11
CA THR A 650 -40.53 -8.10 33.83
C THR A 650 -39.23 -8.59 33.20
N GLN A 651 -39.12 -9.90 33.02
CA GLN A 651 -38.08 -10.52 32.20
C GLN A 651 -38.57 -10.62 30.75
N THR A 652 -37.70 -10.27 29.80
CA THR A 652 -37.95 -10.38 28.36
C THR A 652 -37.02 -11.43 27.77
N ILE A 653 -37.58 -12.39 27.03
CA ILE A 653 -36.85 -13.43 26.28
C ILE A 653 -37.22 -13.27 24.81
N SER A 654 -36.31 -12.77 23.98
CA SER A 654 -36.53 -12.60 22.54
C SER A 654 -35.95 -13.78 21.79
N VAL A 655 -36.78 -14.47 21.02
CA VAL A 655 -36.36 -15.54 20.11
C VAL A 655 -36.38 -14.99 18.69
N THR A 656 -35.29 -15.13 17.95
CA THR A 656 -35.22 -14.67 16.55
C THR A 656 -34.42 -15.65 15.71
N ASP A 657 -34.92 -15.92 14.51
CA ASP A 657 -34.15 -16.59 13.47
C ASP A 657 -33.40 -15.58 12.61
N LYS A 658 -32.06 -15.62 12.64
CA LYS A 658 -31.18 -14.78 11.82
C LYS A 658 -30.19 -15.60 10.99
N THR A 659 -30.20 -16.91 11.14
CA THR A 659 -29.23 -17.77 10.47
C THR A 659 -29.70 -17.95 9.04
N ARG A 660 -28.77 -17.91 8.09
CA ARG A 660 -29.12 -18.07 6.68
C ARG A 660 -29.24 -19.57 6.37
N PRO A 661 -30.13 -19.94 5.42
CA PRO A 661 -30.20 -21.31 4.94
C PRO A 661 -28.87 -21.80 4.39
N THR A 662 -28.62 -23.10 4.53
CA THR A 662 -27.47 -23.77 3.94
C THR A 662 -27.93 -24.68 2.80
N PHE A 663 -27.31 -24.55 1.63
CA PHE A 663 -27.55 -25.46 0.52
C PHE A 663 -27.08 -26.88 0.87
N VAL A 664 -27.88 -27.88 0.49
CA VAL A 664 -27.57 -29.30 0.74
C VAL A 664 -26.82 -29.89 -0.44
N GLY A 665 -25.71 -30.57 -0.16
CA GLY A 665 -24.90 -31.28 -1.15
C GLY A 665 -23.78 -30.43 -1.77
N THR A 666 -23.16 -30.95 -2.83
CA THR A 666 -22.05 -30.28 -3.52
C THR A 666 -22.57 -29.18 -4.45
N LEU A 667 -22.07 -27.95 -4.26
CA LEU A 667 -22.45 -26.80 -5.09
C LEU A 667 -21.81 -26.87 -6.49
N PRO A 668 -22.53 -26.51 -7.57
CA PRO A 668 -21.98 -26.44 -8.92
C PRO A 668 -20.86 -25.40 -9.00
N GLN A 669 -19.72 -25.77 -9.59
CA GLN A 669 -18.60 -24.87 -9.79
C GLN A 669 -18.62 -24.24 -11.18
N ASP A 670 -17.94 -23.09 -11.30
CA ASP A 670 -17.71 -22.42 -12.57
C ASP A 670 -17.00 -23.34 -13.57
N ILE A 671 -17.41 -23.26 -14.84
CA ILE A 671 -16.86 -24.08 -15.92
C ILE A 671 -16.61 -23.25 -17.17
N SER A 672 -15.63 -23.69 -17.96
CA SER A 672 -15.41 -23.19 -19.32
C SER A 672 -15.77 -24.26 -20.34
N ILE A 673 -16.60 -23.91 -21.32
CA ILE A 673 -16.95 -24.78 -22.44
C ILE A 673 -16.51 -24.13 -23.75
N LYS A 674 -16.06 -24.94 -24.71
CA LYS A 674 -15.75 -24.45 -26.05
C LYS A 674 -17.02 -24.10 -26.80
N GLU A 675 -16.96 -23.04 -27.60
CA GLU A 675 -18.03 -22.65 -28.52
C GLU A 675 -18.55 -23.83 -29.36
N GLY A 676 -19.88 -23.97 -29.43
CA GLY A 676 -20.56 -25.05 -30.15
C GLY A 676 -20.75 -26.34 -29.34
N LYS A 677 -20.32 -26.40 -28.08
CA LYS A 677 -20.68 -27.48 -27.15
C LYS A 677 -22.03 -27.20 -26.47
N THR A 678 -22.74 -28.26 -26.12
CA THR A 678 -24.01 -28.19 -25.39
C THR A 678 -23.80 -27.57 -24.02
N ILE A 679 -24.55 -26.52 -23.70
CA ILE A 679 -24.51 -25.87 -22.39
C ILE A 679 -25.21 -26.79 -21.37
N PRO A 680 -24.58 -27.11 -20.23
CA PRO A 680 -25.22 -27.90 -19.17
C PRO A 680 -26.50 -27.23 -18.66
N ALA A 681 -27.54 -28.01 -18.39
CA ALA A 681 -28.77 -27.50 -17.79
C ALA A 681 -28.54 -27.07 -16.33
N GLN A 682 -29.32 -26.09 -15.86
CA GLN A 682 -29.28 -25.65 -14.47
C GLN A 682 -29.74 -26.78 -13.54
N VAL A 683 -28.90 -27.17 -12.58
CA VAL A 683 -29.26 -28.20 -11.59
C VAL A 683 -30.28 -27.69 -10.58
N THR A 684 -31.07 -28.59 -10.00
CA THR A 684 -31.96 -28.27 -8.88
C THR A 684 -31.20 -28.44 -7.55
N LEU A 685 -31.15 -27.39 -6.74
CA LEU A 685 -30.57 -27.44 -5.39
C LEU A 685 -31.69 -27.43 -4.33
N THR A 686 -31.38 -28.01 -3.17
CA THR A 686 -32.22 -27.90 -1.96
C THR A 686 -31.43 -27.19 -0.88
N ALA A 687 -32.13 -26.65 0.12
CA ALA A 687 -31.51 -25.99 1.26
C ALA A 687 -32.21 -26.42 2.55
N THR A 688 -31.45 -26.44 3.64
CA THR A 688 -31.93 -26.64 5.00
C THR A 688 -31.65 -25.40 5.81
N ASP A 689 -32.46 -25.18 6.84
CA ASP A 689 -32.26 -24.12 7.80
C ASP A 689 -32.19 -24.72 9.22
N ASN A 690 -31.54 -24.04 10.17
CA ASN A 690 -31.55 -24.42 11.59
C ASN A 690 -32.97 -24.31 12.16
N CYS A 691 -33.82 -23.46 11.58
CA CYS A 691 -35.17 -23.20 12.01
C CYS A 691 -36.18 -23.33 10.86
N GLY A 692 -37.01 -24.36 10.94
CA GLY A 692 -38.05 -24.60 9.95
C GLY A 692 -37.49 -25.05 8.60
N THR A 693 -38.00 -24.45 7.53
CA THR A 693 -37.76 -24.91 6.15
C THR A 693 -37.23 -23.78 5.27
N ALA A 694 -36.31 -24.10 4.35
CA ALA A 694 -35.81 -23.18 3.34
C ALA A 694 -36.28 -23.58 1.93
N ALA A 695 -36.68 -22.60 1.13
CA ALA A 695 -37.08 -22.76 -0.26
C ALA A 695 -35.99 -22.23 -1.19
N VAL A 696 -35.67 -22.97 -2.26
CA VAL A 696 -34.70 -22.54 -3.28
C VAL A 696 -35.43 -22.05 -4.52
N THR A 697 -35.07 -20.85 -4.98
CA THR A 697 -35.50 -20.29 -6.26
C THR A 697 -34.32 -20.19 -7.21
N THR A 698 -34.57 -20.34 -8.51
CA THR A 698 -33.51 -20.38 -9.54
C THR A 698 -33.78 -19.39 -10.64
N SER A 699 -32.73 -18.71 -11.10
CA SER A 699 -32.76 -17.82 -12.26
C SER A 699 -31.48 -17.95 -13.08
N HIS A 700 -31.49 -17.38 -14.30
CA HIS A 700 -30.32 -17.34 -15.15
C HIS A 700 -30.19 -16.01 -15.89
N LYS A 701 -28.96 -15.65 -16.26
CA LYS A 701 -28.64 -14.46 -17.04
C LYS A 701 -27.66 -14.80 -18.17
N GLU A 702 -27.98 -14.35 -19.37
CA GLU A 702 -27.11 -14.44 -20.55
C GLU A 702 -26.30 -13.15 -20.71
N GLU A 703 -25.00 -13.27 -20.98
CA GLU A 703 -24.15 -12.16 -21.43
C GLU A 703 -23.68 -12.43 -22.86
N LYS A 704 -23.91 -11.44 -23.74
CA LYS A 704 -23.59 -11.52 -25.16
C LYS A 704 -22.53 -10.47 -25.52
N ASP A 705 -21.70 -10.78 -26.51
CA ASP A 705 -20.77 -9.81 -27.08
C ASP A 705 -21.50 -8.76 -27.95
N ALA A 706 -20.74 -7.77 -28.45
CA ALA A 706 -21.27 -6.70 -29.31
C ALA A 706 -21.88 -7.20 -30.64
N LYS A 707 -21.69 -8.48 -30.99
CA LYS A 707 -22.25 -9.13 -32.18
C LYS A 707 -23.43 -10.05 -31.83
N GLY A 708 -23.89 -10.04 -30.58
CA GLY A 708 -25.04 -10.82 -30.11
C GLY A 708 -24.72 -12.28 -29.76
N LYS A 709 -23.44 -12.67 -29.72
CA LYS A 709 -23.03 -14.05 -29.42
C LYS A 709 -22.86 -14.26 -27.92
N LEU A 710 -23.41 -15.35 -27.40
CA LEU A 710 -23.32 -15.70 -25.98
C LEU A 710 -21.86 -15.93 -25.56
N THR A 711 -21.40 -15.21 -24.53
CA THR A 711 -20.04 -15.30 -23.97
C THR A 711 -20.05 -15.86 -22.55
N LYS A 712 -21.11 -15.61 -21.78
CA LYS A 712 -21.33 -16.20 -20.45
C LYS A 712 -22.80 -16.54 -20.22
N LEU A 713 -23.04 -17.63 -19.51
CA LEU A 713 -24.34 -17.95 -18.89
C LEU A 713 -24.14 -18.08 -17.39
N ILE A 714 -24.90 -17.31 -16.61
CA ILE A 714 -24.81 -17.27 -15.15
C ILE A 714 -26.07 -17.90 -14.58
N TYR A 715 -25.94 -19.03 -13.91
CA TYR A 715 -27.00 -19.64 -13.12
C TYR A 715 -26.95 -19.14 -11.68
N THR A 716 -28.10 -18.73 -11.14
CA THR A 716 -28.23 -18.22 -9.77
C THR A 716 -29.26 -19.07 -9.01
N TRP A 717 -28.89 -19.49 -7.80
CA TRP A 717 -29.79 -20.12 -6.82
C TRP A 717 -29.89 -19.22 -5.60
N ILE A 718 -31.11 -19.00 -5.13
CA ILE A 718 -31.41 -18.20 -3.95
C ILE A 718 -32.21 -19.08 -3.00
N ALA A 719 -31.58 -19.51 -1.91
CA ALA A 719 -32.25 -20.19 -0.80
C ALA A 719 -32.79 -19.14 0.18
N LYS A 720 -34.07 -19.21 0.52
CA LYS A 720 -34.75 -18.29 1.44
C LYS A 720 -35.54 -19.08 2.48
N ASP A 721 -35.36 -18.77 3.76
CA ASP A 721 -36.16 -19.35 4.85
C ASP A 721 -37.50 -18.62 5.05
N ALA A 722 -38.25 -19.09 6.06
CA ALA A 722 -39.54 -18.53 6.47
C ALA A 722 -39.44 -17.13 7.14
N CYS A 723 -38.28 -16.76 7.68
CA CYS A 723 -38.03 -15.47 8.32
C CYS A 723 -37.39 -14.43 7.38
N GLY A 724 -37.08 -14.85 6.15
CA GLY A 724 -36.57 -14.02 5.08
C GLY A 724 -35.05 -13.97 4.98
N ASN A 725 -34.28 -14.78 5.72
CA ASN A 725 -32.83 -14.83 5.51
C ASN A 725 -32.52 -15.56 4.20
N VAL A 726 -31.45 -15.12 3.53
CA VAL A 726 -31.15 -15.51 2.15
C VAL A 726 -29.71 -15.96 1.98
N SER A 727 -29.51 -17.10 1.32
CA SER A 727 -28.23 -17.56 0.79
C SER A 727 -28.26 -17.63 -0.73
N THR A 728 -27.22 -17.11 -1.37
CA THR A 728 -27.12 -17.06 -2.83
C THR A 728 -25.92 -17.85 -3.31
N HIS A 729 -26.12 -18.71 -4.30
CA HIS A 729 -25.05 -19.40 -5.04
C HIS A 729 -25.11 -19.03 -6.52
N GLN A 730 -23.95 -18.90 -7.16
CA GLN A 730 -23.84 -18.68 -8.60
C GLN A 730 -22.88 -19.67 -9.24
N GLN A 731 -23.22 -20.09 -10.46
CA GLN A 731 -22.34 -20.84 -11.35
C GLN A 731 -22.19 -20.04 -12.64
N ILE A 732 -20.95 -19.74 -13.01
CA ILE A 732 -20.59 -19.04 -14.23
C ILE A 732 -20.10 -20.06 -15.27
N ILE A 733 -20.82 -20.13 -16.39
CA ILE A 733 -20.43 -20.93 -17.56
C ILE A 733 -19.84 -19.98 -18.60
N THR A 734 -18.52 -20.05 -18.80
CA THR A 734 -17.79 -19.23 -19.78
C THR A 734 -17.72 -19.97 -21.12
N ILE A 735 -18.11 -19.30 -22.21
CA ILE A 735 -18.03 -19.86 -23.57
C ILE A 735 -16.74 -19.37 -24.22
N GLU A 736 -15.76 -20.27 -24.31
CA GLU A 736 -14.48 -19.99 -24.95
C GLU A 736 -14.64 -19.97 -26.49
N PRO A 737 -14.26 -18.86 -27.16
CA PRO A 737 -14.36 -18.78 -28.61
C PRO A 737 -13.44 -19.80 -29.29
N LYS A 738 -13.91 -20.38 -30.39
CA LYS A 738 -13.09 -21.30 -31.19
C LYS A 738 -11.86 -20.57 -31.73
N LYS A 739 -10.65 -21.03 -31.37
CA LYS A 739 -9.39 -20.44 -31.83
C LYS A 739 -9.29 -20.54 -33.36
N ILE A 740 -9.32 -19.41 -34.04
CA ILE A 740 -9.08 -19.31 -35.49
C ILE A 740 -7.57 -19.38 -35.71
N PRO A 741 -7.05 -20.29 -36.55
CA PRO A 741 -5.62 -20.35 -36.85
C PRO A 741 -5.17 -19.10 -37.62
N THR A 742 -4.01 -18.55 -37.26
CA THR A 742 -3.46 -17.34 -37.89
C THR A 742 -3.08 -17.58 -39.34
N LEU A 743 -3.48 -16.70 -40.25
CA LEU A 743 -3.06 -16.73 -41.66
C LEU A 743 -1.54 -16.49 -41.76
N THR A 744 -0.81 -17.47 -42.27
CA THR A 744 0.66 -17.43 -42.42
C THR A 744 1.11 -18.00 -43.75
N TRP A 745 2.28 -17.57 -44.25
CA TRP A 745 2.94 -18.17 -45.41
C TRP A 745 3.54 -19.53 -45.04
N VAL A 746 3.27 -20.56 -45.83
CA VAL A 746 3.87 -21.90 -45.71
C VAL A 746 5.10 -22.03 -46.60
N SER A 747 4.99 -21.55 -47.84
CA SER A 747 6.08 -21.54 -48.80
C SER A 747 6.09 -20.24 -49.60
N VAL A 748 7.28 -19.68 -49.81
CA VAL A 748 7.49 -18.45 -50.58
C VAL A 748 8.64 -18.63 -51.57
N PRO A 749 8.57 -18.01 -52.77
CA PRO A 749 9.63 -18.13 -53.77
C PRO A 749 10.85 -17.29 -53.40
N LYS A 750 12.06 -17.85 -53.52
CA LYS A 750 13.32 -17.19 -53.13
C LYS A 750 13.75 -16.12 -54.14
N ASN A 751 14.55 -15.15 -53.67
CA ASN A 751 15.23 -14.20 -54.55
C ASN A 751 16.24 -14.91 -55.45
N VAL A 752 16.36 -14.48 -56.71
CA VAL A 752 17.28 -15.11 -57.68
C VAL A 752 17.98 -14.07 -58.55
N THR A 753 19.15 -14.43 -59.08
CA THR A 753 19.89 -13.62 -60.06
C THR A 753 20.07 -14.44 -61.34
N VAL A 754 19.81 -13.84 -62.49
CA VAL A 754 19.89 -14.48 -63.81
C VAL A 754 20.64 -13.59 -64.78
N ASN A 755 21.34 -14.21 -65.73
CA ASN A 755 22.21 -13.46 -66.66
C ASN A 755 21.43 -12.80 -67.80
N CYS A 756 20.28 -13.35 -68.19
CA CYS A 756 19.47 -12.83 -69.29
C CYS A 756 17.99 -12.74 -68.91
N ALA A 757 17.24 -11.83 -69.53
CA ALA A 757 15.79 -11.69 -69.29
C ALA A 757 14.99 -12.96 -69.65
N LYS A 758 15.43 -13.70 -70.68
CA LYS A 758 14.84 -15.00 -71.06
C LYS A 758 14.97 -16.10 -69.98
N ALA A 759 15.87 -15.91 -69.02
CA ALA A 759 16.14 -16.88 -67.96
C ALA A 759 15.37 -16.57 -66.66
N ILE A 760 14.45 -15.59 -66.67
CA ILE A 760 13.56 -15.34 -65.52
C ILE A 760 12.74 -16.61 -65.26
N PRO A 761 12.81 -17.19 -64.04
CA PRO A 761 12.06 -18.41 -63.75
C PRO A 761 10.55 -18.21 -63.85
N ALA A 762 9.84 -19.29 -64.20
CA ALA A 762 8.38 -19.33 -64.16
C ALA A 762 7.87 -18.96 -62.76
N VAL A 763 6.69 -18.33 -62.71
CA VAL A 763 6.13 -17.84 -61.45
C VAL A 763 5.79 -19.02 -60.54
N GLN A 764 6.41 -19.05 -59.36
CA GLN A 764 6.06 -19.98 -58.30
C GLN A 764 5.04 -19.32 -57.37
N THR A 765 3.83 -19.88 -57.31
CA THR A 765 2.77 -19.38 -56.43
C THR A 765 3.04 -19.80 -54.98
N PRO A 766 3.14 -18.85 -54.03
CA PRO A 766 3.29 -19.17 -52.62
C PRO A 766 2.04 -19.87 -52.06
N THR A 767 2.21 -20.60 -50.96
CA THR A 767 1.10 -21.25 -50.25
C THR A 767 0.92 -20.69 -48.86
N THR A 768 -0.29 -20.74 -48.33
CA THR A 768 -0.65 -20.25 -46.99
C THR A 768 -1.29 -21.35 -46.14
N GLN A 769 -1.23 -21.18 -44.82
CA GLN A 769 -1.97 -22.01 -43.84
C GLN A 769 -2.66 -21.11 -42.82
N GLY A 770 -3.72 -21.64 -42.22
CA GLY A 770 -4.58 -20.88 -41.32
C GLY A 770 -5.48 -19.88 -42.05
N GLY A 771 -6.17 -19.05 -41.28
CA GLY A 771 -7.12 -18.05 -41.76
C GLY A 771 -8.56 -18.33 -41.31
N CYS A 772 -9.40 -17.29 -41.42
CA CYS A 772 -10.81 -17.31 -41.03
C CYS A 772 -11.75 -17.78 -42.14
N ALA A 773 -11.33 -17.73 -43.41
CA ALA A 773 -12.09 -18.16 -44.57
C ALA A 773 -11.16 -18.54 -45.76
N LYS A 774 -11.74 -18.69 -46.96
CA LYS A 774 -10.99 -19.03 -48.18
C LYS A 774 -9.96 -17.94 -48.50
N VAL A 775 -8.68 -18.32 -48.55
CA VAL A 775 -7.57 -17.41 -48.87
C VAL A 775 -7.50 -17.14 -50.37
N VAL A 776 -7.44 -15.87 -50.75
CA VAL A 776 -7.21 -15.39 -52.12
C VAL A 776 -5.80 -14.80 -52.20
N ILE A 777 -4.99 -15.26 -53.16
CA ILE A 777 -3.62 -14.76 -53.40
C ILE A 777 -3.58 -13.99 -54.71
N THR A 778 -3.12 -12.74 -54.67
CA THR A 778 -2.89 -11.89 -55.86
C THR A 778 -1.39 -11.61 -56.05
N ARG A 779 -0.99 -11.25 -57.28
CA ARG A 779 0.39 -10.99 -57.67
C ARG A 779 0.50 -9.67 -58.43
N THR A 780 1.51 -8.88 -58.10
CA THR A 780 1.89 -7.66 -58.82
C THR A 780 3.39 -7.67 -59.11
N ASP A 781 3.77 -7.41 -60.36
CA ASP A 781 5.16 -7.37 -60.82
C ASP A 781 5.55 -5.93 -61.17
N LYS A 782 6.76 -5.52 -60.77
CA LYS A 782 7.31 -4.18 -61.01
C LYS A 782 8.79 -4.26 -61.42
N GLU A 783 9.13 -3.70 -62.57
CA GLU A 783 10.54 -3.54 -63.00
C GLU A 783 11.16 -2.30 -62.35
N LEU A 784 12.38 -2.44 -61.84
CA LEU A 784 13.18 -1.40 -61.23
C LEU A 784 14.56 -1.34 -61.88
N ASN A 785 15.16 -0.16 -61.91
CA ASN A 785 16.56 0.06 -62.31
C ASN A 785 16.90 -0.48 -63.72
N LYS A 786 15.96 -0.40 -64.67
CA LYS A 786 16.15 -0.87 -66.03
C LYS A 786 17.17 0.00 -66.77
N ARG A 787 18.30 -0.61 -67.16
CA ARG A 787 19.38 0.04 -67.92
C ARG A 787 19.46 -0.43 -69.37
N CYS A 788 19.20 -1.71 -69.59
CA CYS A 788 19.09 -2.34 -70.91
C CYS A 788 18.13 -3.53 -70.81
N PHE A 789 17.85 -4.19 -71.94
CA PHE A 789 16.93 -5.34 -71.98
C PHE A 789 17.35 -6.50 -71.06
N ASN A 790 18.65 -6.74 -70.89
CA ASN A 790 19.19 -7.77 -69.99
C ASN A 790 19.80 -7.17 -68.70
N ASN A 791 19.36 -6.00 -68.24
CA ASN A 791 19.81 -5.40 -66.97
C ASN A 791 18.70 -4.61 -66.27
N PHE A 792 18.05 -5.25 -65.29
CA PHE A 792 17.00 -4.67 -64.44
C PHE A 792 16.75 -5.57 -63.21
N THR A 793 15.97 -5.09 -62.24
CA THR A 793 15.45 -5.91 -61.14
C THR A 793 13.93 -6.00 -61.22
N LEU A 794 13.38 -7.22 -61.23
CA LEU A 794 11.95 -7.47 -61.14
C LEU A 794 11.55 -7.73 -59.69
N GLU A 795 10.74 -6.84 -59.11
CA GLU A 795 10.07 -7.05 -57.83
C GLU A 795 8.70 -7.68 -58.06
N ARG A 796 8.47 -8.84 -57.46
CA ARG A 796 7.21 -9.59 -57.54
C ARG A 796 6.60 -9.70 -56.15
N THR A 797 5.49 -9.02 -55.96
CA THR A 797 4.78 -8.97 -54.67
C THR A 797 3.54 -9.83 -54.71
N PHE A 798 3.42 -10.74 -53.74
CA PHE A 798 2.27 -11.58 -53.49
C PHE A 798 1.49 -11.05 -52.29
N THR A 799 0.16 -11.01 -52.40
CA THR A 799 -0.74 -10.57 -51.32
C THR A 799 -1.77 -11.66 -51.08
N ALA A 800 -1.82 -12.24 -49.89
CA ALA A 800 -2.81 -13.23 -49.48
C ALA A 800 -3.82 -12.61 -48.52
N SER A 801 -5.12 -12.82 -48.75
CA SER A 801 -6.21 -12.35 -47.88
C SER A 801 -7.28 -13.42 -47.67
N ASP A 802 -7.73 -13.60 -46.44
CA ASP A 802 -8.80 -14.53 -46.05
C ASP A 802 -10.13 -13.80 -45.74
N GLY A 803 -10.23 -12.51 -46.03
CA GLY A 803 -11.38 -11.65 -45.71
C GLY A 803 -11.35 -11.03 -44.31
N CYS A 804 -10.54 -11.55 -43.38
CA CYS A 804 -10.32 -10.95 -42.06
C CYS A 804 -8.94 -10.29 -41.94
N HIS A 805 -7.92 -10.85 -42.59
CA HIS A 805 -6.53 -10.43 -42.54
C HIS A 805 -5.89 -10.48 -43.93
N THR A 806 -4.84 -9.68 -44.09
CA THR A 806 -4.06 -9.59 -45.33
C THR A 806 -2.57 -9.61 -45.01
N ILE A 807 -1.81 -10.50 -45.67
CA ILE A 807 -0.35 -10.63 -45.55
C ILE A 807 0.32 -10.46 -46.91
N THR A 808 1.53 -9.91 -46.95
CA THR A 808 2.29 -9.64 -48.18
C THR A 808 3.69 -10.28 -48.17
N TYR A 809 4.22 -10.61 -49.35
CA TYR A 809 5.58 -11.11 -49.54
C TYR A 809 6.16 -10.60 -50.87
N THR A 810 7.41 -10.14 -50.88
CA THR A 810 8.07 -9.64 -52.10
C THR A 810 9.30 -10.48 -52.45
N GLN A 811 9.29 -11.05 -53.64
CA GLN A 811 10.44 -11.71 -54.28
C GLN A 811 11.20 -10.70 -55.17
N ARG A 812 12.54 -10.71 -55.10
CA ARG A 812 13.42 -9.93 -55.96
C ARG A 812 14.16 -10.83 -56.95
N ILE A 813 14.06 -10.50 -58.23
CA ILE A 813 14.75 -11.20 -59.33
C ILE A 813 15.67 -10.19 -60.01
N THR A 814 16.98 -10.39 -59.95
CA THR A 814 17.97 -9.49 -60.58
C THR A 814 18.44 -10.06 -61.91
N ILE A 815 18.33 -9.27 -62.98
CA ILE A 815 18.79 -9.62 -64.32
C ILE A 815 20.04 -8.78 -64.60
N ALA A 816 21.18 -9.40 -64.95
CA ALA A 816 22.40 -8.68 -65.29
C ALA A 816 23.29 -9.47 -66.27
N ASP A 817 23.39 -8.96 -67.50
CA ASP A 817 24.31 -9.45 -68.52
C ASP A 817 25.71 -8.85 -68.34
N LYS A 818 26.72 -9.72 -68.19
CA LYS A 818 28.13 -9.36 -68.03
C LYS A 818 29.03 -10.06 -69.05
N THR A 819 28.46 -10.83 -69.97
CA THR A 819 29.22 -11.66 -70.90
C THR A 819 29.35 -10.93 -72.24
N PRO A 820 30.57 -10.64 -72.72
CA PRO A 820 30.74 -10.04 -74.04
C PRO A 820 30.34 -10.99 -75.19
N PRO A 821 29.95 -10.43 -76.36
CA PRO A 821 29.73 -11.22 -77.56
C PRO A 821 30.94 -12.00 -78.03
N THR A 822 30.69 -13.05 -78.80
CA THR A 822 31.72 -13.85 -79.50
C THR A 822 31.62 -13.66 -81.00
N PHE A 823 32.73 -13.39 -81.68
CA PHE A 823 32.76 -13.39 -83.14
C PHE A 823 32.49 -14.80 -83.70
N VAL A 824 31.84 -14.86 -84.85
CA VAL A 824 31.44 -16.12 -85.51
C VAL A 824 32.34 -16.38 -86.72
N GLY A 825 32.79 -17.62 -86.88
CA GLY A 825 33.63 -18.08 -88.00
C GLY A 825 35.13 -17.89 -87.79
N ASP A 826 35.92 -18.24 -88.80
CA ASP A 826 37.37 -18.08 -88.81
C ASP A 826 37.73 -16.60 -88.91
N LEU A 827 38.47 -16.10 -87.92
CA LEU A 827 38.83 -14.69 -87.85
C LEU A 827 39.99 -14.36 -88.80
N PRO A 828 40.01 -13.15 -89.40
CA PRO A 828 41.11 -12.73 -90.26
C PRO A 828 42.45 -12.79 -89.51
N GLN A 829 43.40 -13.54 -90.07
CA GLN A 829 44.74 -13.75 -89.53
C GLN A 829 45.73 -12.74 -90.09
N ASP A 830 46.79 -12.45 -89.35
CA ASP A 830 47.86 -11.56 -89.78
C ASP A 830 48.49 -12.03 -91.11
N LEU A 831 48.79 -11.08 -92.00
CA LEU A 831 49.28 -11.35 -93.35
C LEU A 831 50.57 -10.55 -93.62
N THR A 832 51.49 -11.12 -94.40
CA THR A 832 52.63 -10.36 -94.95
C THR A 832 52.54 -10.32 -96.46
N ILE A 833 52.65 -9.13 -97.05
CA ILE A 833 52.60 -8.89 -98.50
C ILE A 833 53.86 -8.16 -98.97
N GLU A 834 54.21 -8.25 -100.24
CA GLU A 834 55.37 -7.54 -100.81
C GLU A 834 55.01 -6.11 -101.22
N GLU A 835 55.99 -5.21 -101.23
CA GLU A 835 55.86 -3.80 -101.57
C GLU A 835 55.38 -3.64 -103.02
N GLY A 836 54.28 -2.89 -103.19
CA GLY A 836 53.61 -2.68 -104.48
C GLY A 836 52.47 -3.66 -104.78
N THR A 837 52.16 -4.61 -103.88
CA THR A 837 50.96 -5.45 -103.97
C THR A 837 49.73 -4.74 -103.39
N THR A 838 48.52 -5.08 -103.88
CA THR A 838 47.27 -4.49 -103.39
C THR A 838 46.95 -4.98 -101.97
N ILE A 839 46.75 -4.05 -101.04
CA ILE A 839 46.35 -4.37 -99.66
C ILE A 839 44.93 -4.95 -99.67
N PRO A 840 44.70 -6.14 -99.09
CA PRO A 840 43.36 -6.75 -99.04
C PRO A 840 42.39 -5.87 -98.26
N GLN A 841 41.15 -5.77 -98.72
CA GLN A 841 40.11 -5.00 -98.02
C GLN A 841 39.71 -5.67 -96.70
N GLN A 842 39.25 -4.86 -95.75
CA GLN A 842 38.78 -5.34 -94.46
C GLN A 842 37.53 -6.23 -94.62
N GLN A 843 37.61 -7.48 -94.16
CA GLN A 843 36.50 -8.44 -94.25
C GLN A 843 35.33 -8.05 -93.32
N SER A 844 34.09 -8.33 -93.73
CA SER A 844 32.93 -8.25 -92.84
C SER A 844 32.82 -9.53 -92.02
N ILE A 845 32.72 -9.40 -90.68
CA ILE A 845 32.54 -10.53 -89.74
C ILE A 845 31.30 -10.29 -88.88
N SER A 846 30.69 -11.36 -88.38
CA SER A 846 29.54 -11.31 -87.47
C SER A 846 29.92 -11.71 -86.04
N ALA A 847 29.04 -11.42 -85.09
CA ALA A 847 29.16 -11.87 -83.71
C ALA A 847 27.81 -12.42 -83.22
N GLU A 848 27.87 -13.28 -82.21
CA GLU A 848 26.73 -13.84 -81.51
C GLU A 848 26.87 -13.59 -80.01
N ASP A 849 25.73 -13.49 -79.33
CA ASP A 849 25.68 -13.32 -77.87
C ASP A 849 24.78 -14.40 -77.24
N THR A 850 25.13 -14.81 -76.02
CA THR A 850 24.39 -15.87 -75.32
C THR A 850 23.04 -15.39 -74.77
N CYS A 851 22.89 -14.08 -74.52
CA CYS A 851 21.64 -13.43 -74.16
C CYS A 851 20.86 -12.97 -75.40
N ALA A 852 19.56 -12.68 -75.22
CA ALA A 852 18.71 -12.24 -76.33
C ALA A 852 19.07 -10.79 -76.72
N GLY A 853 19.24 -10.56 -78.03
CA GLY A 853 19.66 -9.29 -78.61
C GLY A 853 20.84 -9.51 -79.56
N GLN A 854 20.69 -9.15 -80.84
CA GLN A 854 21.76 -9.32 -81.82
C GLN A 854 22.91 -8.35 -81.49
N PRO A 855 24.14 -8.83 -81.28
CA PRO A 855 25.28 -7.96 -81.05
C PRO A 855 25.61 -7.19 -82.34
N THR A 856 26.08 -5.96 -82.16
CA THR A 856 26.50 -5.08 -83.26
C THR A 856 28.01 -5.25 -83.47
N VAL A 857 28.45 -5.46 -84.71
CA VAL A 857 29.88 -5.46 -85.07
C VAL A 857 30.20 -4.17 -85.80
N THR A 858 31.13 -3.39 -85.28
CA THR A 858 31.65 -2.18 -85.93
C THR A 858 33.08 -2.40 -86.41
N MET A 859 33.37 -1.88 -87.61
CA MET A 859 34.70 -1.89 -88.21
C MET A 859 35.31 -0.51 -88.02
N SER A 860 36.42 -0.43 -87.27
CA SER A 860 37.11 0.84 -87.10
C SER A 860 37.87 1.22 -88.38
N PRO A 861 38.10 2.52 -88.63
CA PRO A 861 38.97 2.95 -89.72
C PRO A 861 40.34 2.24 -89.65
N LYS A 862 40.89 1.90 -90.81
CA LYS A 862 42.21 1.25 -90.89
C LYS A 862 43.30 2.17 -90.35
N GLU A 863 44.21 1.59 -89.55
CA GLU A 863 45.38 2.29 -89.05
C GLU A 863 46.58 1.94 -89.95
N GLU A 864 47.31 2.95 -90.40
CA GLU A 864 48.44 2.81 -91.31
C GLU A 864 49.73 3.30 -90.65
N THR A 865 50.81 2.55 -90.78
CA THR A 865 52.15 2.92 -90.31
C THR A 865 53.09 3.12 -91.49
N ILE A 866 53.77 4.26 -91.51
CA ILE A 866 54.75 4.62 -92.54
C ILE A 866 56.15 4.52 -91.93
N THR A 867 57.07 3.85 -92.61
CA THR A 867 58.48 3.75 -92.24
C THR A 867 59.32 4.16 -93.45
N ASN A 868 60.26 5.09 -93.29
CA ASN A 868 61.10 5.63 -94.37
C ASN A 868 60.30 6.16 -95.58
N GLY A 869 59.21 6.86 -95.32
CA GLY A 869 58.35 7.46 -96.36
C GLY A 869 57.49 6.47 -97.13
N LYS A 870 57.49 5.18 -96.76
CA LYS A 870 56.69 4.14 -97.42
C LYS A 870 55.81 3.38 -96.42
N LEU A 871 54.64 2.95 -96.87
CA LEU A 871 53.69 2.20 -96.05
C LEU A 871 54.29 0.84 -95.67
N SER A 872 54.44 0.58 -94.37
CA SER A 872 55.07 -0.64 -93.85
C SER A 872 54.10 -1.57 -93.13
N LYS A 873 52.98 -1.05 -92.62
CA LYS A 873 51.97 -1.83 -91.87
C LYS A 873 50.57 -1.23 -91.97
N VAL A 874 49.55 -2.08 -92.07
CA VAL A 874 48.13 -1.73 -91.98
C VAL A 874 47.45 -2.60 -90.90
N VAL A 875 46.61 -2.01 -90.05
CA VAL A 875 45.85 -2.73 -89.01
C VAL A 875 44.37 -2.52 -89.20
N TYR A 876 43.63 -3.62 -89.27
CA TYR A 876 42.17 -3.65 -89.25
C TYR A 876 41.66 -4.06 -87.86
N THR A 877 40.63 -3.37 -87.36
CA THR A 877 40.03 -3.64 -86.05
C THR A 877 38.52 -3.84 -86.17
N TRP A 878 37.99 -4.89 -85.53
CA TRP A 878 36.57 -5.16 -85.38
C TRP A 878 36.17 -5.14 -83.90
N ILE A 879 35.03 -4.55 -83.60
CA ILE A 879 34.49 -4.45 -82.24
C ILE A 879 33.06 -4.99 -82.23
N ALA A 880 32.83 -6.12 -81.57
CA ALA A 880 31.49 -6.63 -81.29
C ALA A 880 30.98 -6.05 -79.97
N ARG A 881 29.75 -5.52 -79.94
CA ARG A 881 29.08 -4.97 -78.74
C ARG A 881 27.66 -5.52 -78.60
N ASP A 882 27.29 -6.06 -77.44
CA ASP A 882 25.92 -6.51 -77.14
C ASP A 882 24.96 -5.34 -76.83
N VAL A 883 23.69 -5.67 -76.57
CA VAL A 883 22.62 -4.70 -76.23
C VAL A 883 22.77 -4.04 -74.86
N CYS A 884 23.68 -4.53 -74.01
CA CYS A 884 23.96 -4.02 -72.67
C CYS A 884 25.34 -3.35 -72.55
N GLY A 885 26.08 -3.28 -73.65
CA GLY A 885 27.35 -2.56 -73.78
C GLY A 885 28.60 -3.40 -73.54
N ASN A 886 28.52 -4.73 -73.30
CA ASN A 886 29.72 -5.56 -73.20
C ASN A 886 30.38 -5.71 -74.58
N GLN A 887 31.72 -5.77 -74.65
CA GLN A 887 32.46 -5.71 -75.91
C GLN A 887 33.58 -6.74 -76.05
N ARG A 888 33.81 -7.16 -77.29
CA ARG A 888 34.97 -7.96 -77.71
C ARG A 888 35.63 -7.33 -78.94
N VAL A 889 36.96 -7.35 -78.98
CA VAL A 889 37.77 -6.72 -80.04
C VAL A 889 38.63 -7.77 -80.74
N HIS A 890 38.69 -7.72 -82.07
CA HIS A 890 39.62 -8.49 -82.91
C HIS A 890 40.47 -7.57 -83.77
N LYS A 891 41.72 -7.93 -84.02
CA LYS A 891 42.65 -7.17 -84.89
C LYS A 891 43.34 -8.09 -85.88
N GLN A 892 43.56 -7.58 -87.08
CA GLN A 892 44.38 -8.20 -88.12
C GLN A 892 45.46 -7.19 -88.54
N THR A 893 46.71 -7.65 -88.56
CA THR A 893 47.88 -6.90 -88.99
C THR A 893 48.34 -7.37 -90.37
N ILE A 894 48.52 -6.43 -91.28
CA ILE A 894 49.11 -6.66 -92.60
C ILE A 894 50.48 -5.96 -92.65
N THR A 895 51.55 -6.75 -92.80
CA THR A 895 52.95 -6.27 -92.87
C THR A 895 53.43 -6.23 -94.32
N ILE A 896 54.10 -5.16 -94.74
CA ILE A 896 54.58 -4.96 -96.12
C ILE A 896 56.12 -5.12 -96.18
N LYS A 897 56.62 -6.06 -96.99
CA LYS A 897 58.04 -6.37 -97.19
C LYS A 897 58.63 -5.73 -98.47
N PRO A 898 59.82 -5.10 -98.45
CA PRO A 898 60.47 -4.54 -99.66
C PRO A 898 61.10 -5.60 -100.61
N LYS A 899 61.09 -5.34 -101.92
CA LYS A 899 61.63 -6.21 -103.01
C LYS A 899 63.18 -6.15 -103.10
N SER A 900 63.87 -7.30 -103.21
CA SER A 900 65.35 -7.46 -103.01
C SER A 900 66.23 -7.48 -104.29
N GLN A 901 67.49 -7.02 -104.17
CA GLN A 901 68.65 -7.13 -105.09
C GLN A 901 69.89 -7.57 -104.25
N GLU A 902 70.75 -8.49 -104.71
CA GLU A 902 71.74 -9.31 -103.92
C GLU A 902 73.24 -9.11 -104.37
N PRO A 903 74.32 -9.55 -103.65
CA PRO A 903 74.89 -9.28 -102.27
C PRO A 903 76.45 -8.96 -102.32
N PRO A 904 77.30 -8.87 -101.24
CA PRO A 904 77.17 -9.30 -99.83
C PRO A 904 77.76 -8.40 -98.70
N HIS A 905 77.57 -8.89 -97.46
CA HIS A 905 78.33 -8.67 -96.21
C HIS A 905 77.77 -7.71 -95.15
N ILE A 906 77.77 -8.25 -93.92
CA ILE A 906 77.15 -7.85 -92.64
C ILE A 906 77.72 -6.54 -92.07
N ASP A 907 76.87 -5.67 -91.48
CA ASP A 907 77.19 -5.01 -90.21
C ASP A 907 75.92 -4.56 -89.45
N SER A 908 76.06 -4.51 -88.13
CA SER A 908 75.06 -4.51 -87.08
C SER A 908 75.25 -3.31 -86.17
N HIS A 909 74.41 -2.28 -86.20
CA HIS A 909 74.40 -1.23 -85.16
C HIS A 909 72.99 -0.62 -84.97
N PRO A 910 72.42 -0.60 -83.75
CA PRO A 910 71.25 0.21 -83.42
C PRO A 910 71.64 1.68 -83.15
N ASP A 911 70.90 2.62 -83.75
CA ASP A 911 71.23 4.06 -83.83
C ASP A 911 71.03 4.90 -82.55
N GLU A 912 70.70 4.31 -81.40
CA GLU A 912 70.54 5.08 -80.15
C GLU A 912 70.75 4.30 -78.85
N VAL A 913 71.15 5.03 -77.79
CA VAL A 913 71.26 4.54 -76.40
C VAL A 913 69.90 4.51 -75.71
N VAL A 914 69.55 3.32 -75.21
CA VAL A 914 68.27 3.06 -74.51
C VAL A 914 68.49 3.09 -73.00
N ILE A 915 67.68 3.86 -72.27
CA ILE A 915 67.73 3.96 -70.80
C ILE A 915 66.39 3.53 -70.21
N TYR A 916 66.41 2.51 -69.36
CA TYR A 916 65.24 2.01 -68.63
C TYR A 916 65.18 2.66 -67.24
N ASN A 917 64.30 3.65 -67.06
CA ASN A 917 64.30 4.57 -65.91
C ASN A 917 63.25 4.26 -64.82
N ALA A 918 62.87 3.00 -64.64
CA ALA A 918 62.05 2.54 -63.53
C ALA A 918 62.65 1.29 -62.88
N VAL A 919 62.73 1.26 -61.54
CA VAL A 919 63.32 0.15 -60.78
C VAL A 919 62.36 -0.29 -59.69
N SER A 920 61.99 -1.57 -59.71
CA SER A 920 61.31 -2.21 -58.58
C SER A 920 62.33 -2.79 -57.60
N THR A 921 62.07 -2.60 -56.32
CA THR A 921 62.89 -3.11 -55.22
C THR A 921 62.36 -4.44 -54.65
N GLU A 922 61.35 -5.04 -55.31
CA GLU A 922 60.84 -6.39 -55.02
C GLU A 922 61.76 -7.50 -55.59
N LYS A 923 61.85 -8.65 -54.91
CA LYS A 923 62.84 -9.71 -55.21
C LYS A 923 62.71 -10.27 -56.64
N GLY A 924 63.74 -10.06 -57.46
CA GLY A 924 63.97 -10.67 -58.78
C GLY A 924 65.26 -10.13 -59.40
N SER A 925 66.03 -10.94 -60.14
CA SER A 925 67.40 -10.60 -60.59
C SER A 925 67.47 -9.47 -61.64
N ASP A 926 66.37 -9.15 -62.30
CA ASP A 926 66.37 -8.32 -63.50
C ASP A 926 65.82 -6.90 -63.26
N ASN A 927 65.50 -6.54 -62.01
CA ASN A 927 65.05 -5.20 -61.64
C ASN A 927 66.25 -4.33 -61.22
N TYR A 928 66.82 -3.60 -62.18
CA TYR A 928 67.84 -2.57 -61.94
C TYR A 928 67.77 -1.48 -63.01
N PHE A 929 68.38 -0.31 -62.75
CA PHE A 929 68.42 0.77 -63.72
C PHE A 929 69.38 0.41 -64.86
N ARG A 930 68.83 0.14 -66.05
CA ARG A 930 69.58 -0.49 -67.17
C ARG A 930 69.81 0.49 -68.31
N ILE A 931 71.00 0.44 -68.91
CA ILE A 931 71.38 1.17 -70.12
C ILE A 931 71.89 0.16 -71.15
N GLU A 932 71.46 0.33 -72.40
CA GLU A 932 71.82 -0.53 -73.54
C GLU A 932 72.28 0.32 -74.74
N ASN A 933 73.02 -0.30 -75.65
CA ASN A 933 73.57 0.29 -76.87
C ASN A 933 74.62 1.40 -76.66
N THR A 934 75.33 1.44 -75.53
CA THR A 934 76.53 2.28 -75.37
C THR A 934 77.77 1.59 -75.95
N ASP A 935 78.81 2.34 -76.28
CA ASP A 935 80.07 1.78 -76.78
C ASP A 935 80.67 0.75 -75.79
N GLU A 936 81.00 -0.44 -76.29
CA GLU A 936 81.60 -1.50 -75.47
C GLU A 936 82.94 -1.06 -74.86
N ASN A 937 83.20 -1.51 -73.62
CA ASN A 937 84.44 -1.25 -72.85
C ASN A 937 84.74 0.22 -72.51
N ARG A 938 83.79 1.15 -72.66
CA ARG A 938 83.89 2.52 -72.14
C ARG A 938 83.14 2.67 -70.81
N PRO A 939 83.66 3.44 -69.84
CA PRO A 939 83.01 3.58 -68.54
C PRO A 939 81.69 4.36 -68.67
N ILE A 940 80.67 3.86 -67.98
CA ILE A 940 79.40 4.58 -67.78
C ILE A 940 79.45 5.18 -66.37
N THR A 941 79.29 6.49 -66.25
CA THR A 941 79.19 7.16 -64.95
C THR A 941 77.73 7.47 -64.63
N LEU A 942 77.27 7.09 -63.44
CA LEU A 942 75.93 7.33 -62.96
C LEU A 942 75.95 8.02 -61.59
N PHE A 943 75.23 9.13 -61.48
CA PHE A 943 74.88 9.77 -60.23
C PHE A 943 73.37 9.82 -60.07
N ILE A 944 72.85 9.43 -58.90
CA ILE A 944 71.42 9.54 -58.56
C ILE A 944 71.28 10.45 -57.35
N PHE A 945 70.32 11.35 -57.42
CA PHE A 945 69.99 12.34 -56.41
C PHE A 945 68.54 12.17 -55.96
N ASP A 946 68.27 12.42 -54.69
CA ASP A 946 66.90 12.52 -54.18
C ASP A 946 66.24 13.85 -54.58
N GLU A 947 64.98 14.02 -54.19
CA GLU A 947 64.18 15.22 -54.49
C GLU A 947 64.78 16.52 -53.90
N MET A 948 65.69 16.42 -52.92
CA MET A 948 66.40 17.56 -52.32
C MET A 948 67.74 17.86 -53.00
N GLY A 949 68.13 17.08 -54.02
CA GLY A 949 69.40 17.22 -54.73
C GLY A 949 70.59 16.59 -53.99
N LEU A 950 70.36 15.79 -52.95
CA LEU A 950 71.40 15.03 -52.25
C LEU A 950 71.74 13.77 -53.04
N LYS A 951 73.03 13.50 -53.23
CA LYS A 951 73.49 12.32 -53.96
C LYS A 951 73.28 11.07 -53.11
N VAL A 952 72.48 10.13 -53.62
CA VAL A 952 72.12 8.87 -52.94
C VAL A 952 72.84 7.65 -53.55
N TYR A 953 73.26 7.73 -54.81
CA TYR A 953 74.06 6.68 -55.45
C TYR A 953 75.10 7.27 -56.40
N GLU A 954 76.30 6.68 -56.43
CA GLU A 954 77.31 6.98 -57.43
C GLU A 954 78.06 5.75 -57.92
N SER A 955 78.35 5.72 -59.21
CA SER A 955 79.27 4.76 -59.81
C SER A 955 79.94 5.40 -61.01
N ASN A 956 81.26 5.22 -61.13
CA ASN A 956 82.03 5.67 -62.29
C ASN A 956 82.17 4.56 -63.36
N TYR A 957 81.73 3.34 -63.06
CA TYR A 957 81.85 2.13 -63.89
C TYR A 957 80.54 1.34 -63.88
N TYR A 958 79.43 2.05 -64.05
CA TYR A 958 78.08 1.52 -63.95
C TYR A 958 77.83 0.42 -64.99
N GLN A 959 77.12 -0.65 -64.60
CA GLN A 959 76.92 -1.89 -65.37
C GLN A 959 78.18 -2.72 -65.68
N GLN A 960 79.34 -2.34 -65.15
CA GLN A 960 80.54 -3.18 -65.14
C GLN A 960 80.74 -3.84 -63.78
N ASN A 961 81.34 -5.03 -63.74
CA ASN A 961 81.72 -5.75 -62.51
C ASN A 961 80.59 -5.96 -61.47
N GLY A 962 79.34 -6.03 -61.94
CA GLY A 962 78.18 -6.25 -61.07
C GLY A 962 77.63 -4.99 -60.38
N GLU A 963 78.12 -3.79 -60.71
CA GLU A 963 77.61 -2.53 -60.17
C GLU A 963 76.28 -2.14 -60.82
N TYR A 964 75.18 -2.44 -60.11
CA TYR A 964 73.83 -2.11 -60.53
C TYR A 964 73.06 -1.39 -59.42
N PHE A 965 72.37 -0.31 -59.80
CA PHE A 965 71.45 0.36 -58.89
C PHE A 965 70.13 -0.42 -58.86
N ARG A 966 69.87 -1.05 -57.71
CA ARG A 966 68.68 -1.87 -57.44
C ARG A 966 67.74 -1.20 -56.43
N GLY A 967 67.78 0.13 -56.34
CA GLY A 967 66.97 0.92 -55.41
C GLY A 967 67.52 1.00 -53.98
N TYR A 968 68.84 0.87 -53.81
CA TYR A 968 69.53 1.07 -52.53
C TYR A 968 70.66 2.09 -52.69
N PRO A 969 70.87 3.00 -51.72
CA PRO A 969 71.94 3.99 -51.79
C PRO A 969 73.31 3.33 -51.54
N ASN A 970 74.38 3.86 -52.14
CA ASN A 970 75.76 3.42 -51.88
C ASN A 970 76.68 4.53 -51.32
N ILE A 971 76.13 5.73 -51.08
CA ILE A 971 76.84 6.86 -50.47
C ILE A 971 76.82 6.75 -48.94
N LYS A 972 78.00 6.75 -48.31
CA LYS A 972 78.12 6.72 -46.84
C LYS A 972 77.60 8.03 -46.21
N GLY A 973 76.67 7.93 -45.27
CA GLY A 973 76.12 9.08 -44.50
C GLY A 973 74.76 9.59 -44.97
N VAL A 974 74.25 9.11 -46.11
CA VAL A 974 72.91 9.43 -46.63
C VAL A 974 72.02 8.20 -46.40
N VAL A 975 71.23 8.21 -45.32
CA VAL A 975 70.17 7.23 -44.97
C VAL A 975 70.62 5.75 -45.05
N GLY A 976 71.19 5.25 -43.96
CA GLY A 976 71.78 3.90 -43.88
C GLY A 976 70.90 2.77 -44.42
N SER A 977 71.45 1.94 -45.31
CA SER A 977 71.01 0.63 -45.82
C SER A 977 69.51 0.41 -46.06
N LYS A 978 68.71 1.48 -46.21
CA LYS A 978 67.26 1.40 -46.38
C LYS A 978 66.91 1.44 -47.87
N ARG A 979 65.89 0.66 -48.21
CA ARG A 979 65.28 0.59 -49.54
C ARG A 979 64.72 1.97 -49.92
N LEU A 980 65.10 2.47 -51.09
CA LEU A 980 64.60 3.74 -51.63
C LEU A 980 63.22 3.51 -52.25
N ALA A 981 62.35 4.50 -52.15
CA ALA A 981 61.03 4.51 -52.78
C ALA A 981 60.63 5.97 -53.07
N GLY A 982 60.19 6.24 -54.29
CA GLY A 982 59.88 7.60 -54.76
C GLY A 982 60.52 7.93 -56.11
N THR A 983 60.47 9.21 -56.48
CA THR A 983 61.06 9.71 -57.73
C THR A 983 62.42 10.32 -57.42
N TYR A 984 63.44 9.93 -58.18
CA TYR A 984 64.82 10.38 -58.05
C TYR A 984 65.27 11.04 -59.36
N PHE A 985 66.31 11.87 -59.29
CA PHE A 985 66.91 12.48 -60.47
C PHE A 985 68.25 11.82 -60.78
N TYR A 986 68.48 11.40 -62.02
CA TYR A 986 69.75 10.82 -62.43
C TYR A 986 70.51 11.68 -63.44
N VAL A 987 71.84 11.61 -63.35
CA VAL A 987 72.78 12.14 -64.33
C VAL A 987 73.67 10.98 -64.78
N LEU A 988 73.55 10.64 -66.06
CA LEU A 988 74.25 9.53 -66.69
C LEU A 988 75.21 10.08 -67.74
N THR A 989 76.46 9.63 -67.71
CA THR A 989 77.47 9.96 -68.70
C THR A 989 77.99 8.68 -69.33
N TYR A 990 77.94 8.58 -70.65
CA TYR A 990 78.30 7.37 -71.41
C TYR A 990 78.94 7.74 -72.75
N TYR A 991 79.51 6.75 -73.43
CA TYR A 991 80.02 6.92 -74.80
C TYR A 991 79.10 6.24 -75.79
N PHE A 992 78.81 6.93 -76.89
CA PHE A 992 78.05 6.39 -78.01
C PHE A 992 78.65 6.90 -79.31
N ASN A 993 79.01 5.98 -80.21
CA ASN A 993 79.72 6.23 -81.46
C ASN A 993 81.02 7.03 -81.25
N GLY A 994 81.77 6.71 -80.20
CA GLY A 994 83.05 7.31 -79.83
C GLY A 994 82.95 8.65 -79.12
N GLN A 995 81.77 9.24 -78.97
CA GLN A 995 81.57 10.54 -78.31
C GLN A 995 80.98 10.40 -76.91
N GLN A 996 81.55 11.13 -75.96
CA GLN A 996 81.02 11.20 -74.60
C GLN A 996 79.76 12.07 -74.59
N GLN A 997 78.67 11.50 -74.09
CA GLN A 997 77.39 12.19 -73.93
C GLN A 997 76.92 12.13 -72.48
N THR A 998 76.15 13.14 -72.07
CA THR A 998 75.52 13.19 -70.76
C THR A 998 74.01 13.31 -70.93
N LYS A 999 73.27 12.43 -70.27
CA LYS A 999 71.80 12.39 -70.28
C LYS A 999 71.29 12.50 -68.84
N LYS A 1000 70.27 13.33 -68.64
CA LYS A 1000 69.66 13.59 -67.33
C LYS A 1000 68.18 13.25 -67.40
N GLY A 1001 67.62 12.73 -66.32
CA GLY A 1001 66.21 12.38 -66.29
C GLY A 1001 65.73 11.98 -64.90
N PHE A 1002 64.47 11.59 -64.82
CA PHE A 1002 63.87 11.09 -63.60
C PHE A 1002 63.87 9.55 -63.59
N LEU A 1003 64.14 9.00 -62.42
CA LEU A 1003 64.16 7.58 -62.11
C LEU A 1003 63.06 7.28 -61.10
N TYR A 1004 62.17 6.37 -61.42
CA TYR A 1004 61.09 5.97 -60.52
C TYR A 1004 61.47 4.70 -59.77
N VAL A 1005 61.55 4.76 -58.44
CA VAL A 1005 61.87 3.60 -57.59
C VAL A 1005 60.63 3.21 -56.78
N ARG A 1006 60.22 1.95 -56.89
CA ARG A 1006 59.04 1.42 -56.18
C ARG A 1006 59.37 0.16 -55.38
#